data_AF-A0A0N4UEV2-F1
#
_entry.id   AF-A0A0N4UEV2-F1
#
_cell.length_a   1.000
_cell.length_b   1.000
_cell.length_c   1.000
_cell.angle_alpha   90.00
_cell.angle_beta   90.00
_cell.angle_gamma   90.00
#
_symmetry.space_group_name_H-M   'P 1'
#
loop_
_entity.id
_entity.type
_entity.pdbx_description
1 polymer ?
#
loop_
_entity_poly.entity_id
_entity_poly.type
_entity_poly.pdbx_seq_one_letter_code
_entity_poly.pdbx_strand_id
1 'polypeptide(L)'
;MEKIGALFPIHHQITGAEGCGQIWEQYGIQRAEIALNTVIEMNNHLPFRLGISIRDSCWTERIAMEQTIAFLREGVAQCSCCQIPGCQKKSTPVVAVVGPAKSSTTIAVQNLLQVFRIPQIGYGATTTDLSDKEQFRYFMRVVPSDAWQAQAILKILLRFKWKYVAVVYSAGNYGEKGFEELERLKDNNICIAYSEKVKSLAEPVEFDKILASIWKQKSRPQVIVCFCEGRTMHEMFKAQRRLRKDNPSIKPFQWIGSDGWADRLDVVEGVEQEAAGSFSIRIHSPNVDWFDDYYFSLKPETNVLNPWFREFWEEKFKCQLTVPKDDLITKVCTGKENLTMNYKQVQLFYFPEDFDLSAVNILQDAKLSQVVNSIRVVGLALQTMYNDRCRDNTTICTEMLANNGTLLYQYLINVTFIDQFQQEMYFDANGDPPAWYDILNYIGEKEGFRTVGHFRKKRGDRYQLRMSTKQIVFYDLSNKAPESVCSKPCGIGQRFQQRETMACCWICENCLPHQFVNYTINRCQNCTLGFWPNINRTGCLPLPHEALLWTSSGVLLAFIFAFFGIITTFLTTFIFLRHNHTPVVKSTTRELSYIILSGITACYSTTFAILARPSFVTCFMTRTIPPIAFSIIYSALLTKTNRIARILAGSKKRILTKKPRFLSTSSQVIITWLLVAIECIIVAAGVIQEMPYAGFDPYYQPRRMVLTCSTTTFAFLSPFLWNLFLITLCTLYAFKTRNLPENFNEAKFIGFTMYCTLVVWTAFIVLHLGTTNKALTMSFSFNVSASVALALLFFPKLYIIIFHPEKNVRASYATTKLIRCHFGNSQGMDSKNMSSISKLRTSQQSFSSHPTRTASIHVSQSPSQDASTQTDSNNSSFARTFSVLGGKRGSKMINDDVMQLIECCRRYQDEKFQRITSLLPEEPEDDEVSNLLVESIEKSMRTVLSTVARRPLCGNPPIQEEGLEQV
;
A
#
# COMPACT_ATOMS: atom_id res chain seq x y z
N MET A 1 -35.26 12.14 -71.05
CA MET A 1 -34.67 10.93 -70.45
C MET A 1 -33.55 11.41 -69.58
N GLU A 2 -33.57 11.07 -68.30
CA GLU A 2 -32.49 11.41 -67.37
C GLU A 2 -31.56 10.21 -67.22
N LYS A 3 -30.26 10.42 -66.92
CA LYS A 3 -29.31 9.32 -66.77
C LYS A 3 -28.49 9.44 -65.48
N ILE A 4 -28.40 8.36 -64.71
CA ILE A 4 -27.55 8.26 -63.52
C ILE A 4 -26.21 7.60 -63.92
N GLY A 5 -25.08 8.17 -63.50
CA GLY A 5 -23.80 7.48 -63.55
C GLY A 5 -23.62 6.63 -62.30
N ALA A 6 -23.01 5.45 -62.39
CA ALA A 6 -22.67 4.64 -61.23
C ALA A 6 -21.24 4.11 -61.34
N LEU A 7 -20.50 4.18 -60.23
CA LEU A 7 -19.14 3.64 -60.11
C LEU A 7 -19.17 2.48 -59.11
N PHE A 8 -19.03 1.26 -59.64
CA PHE A 8 -18.93 0.04 -58.83
C PHE A 8 -17.57 -0.62 -59.08
N PRO A 9 -16.93 -1.21 -58.06
CA PRO A 9 -15.70 -1.96 -58.23
C PRO A 9 -16.02 -3.35 -58.80
N ILE A 10 -16.23 -3.42 -60.11
CA ILE A 10 -16.52 -4.68 -60.81
C ILE A 10 -15.34 -5.64 -60.67
N HIS A 11 -14.13 -5.12 -60.66
CA HIS A 11 -12.89 -5.88 -60.50
C HIS A 11 -12.11 -5.49 -59.24
N HIS A 12 -11.26 -6.40 -58.77
CA HIS A 12 -10.32 -6.18 -57.66
C HIS A 12 -9.16 -5.24 -58.05
N GLN A 13 -8.58 -4.57 -57.05
CA GLN A 13 -7.35 -3.79 -57.22
C GLN A 13 -6.12 -4.71 -57.25
N ILE A 14 -5.22 -4.51 -58.22
CA ILE A 14 -3.90 -5.14 -58.28
C ILE A 14 -2.81 -4.14 -57.88
N THR A 15 -1.82 -4.58 -57.11
CA THR A 15 -0.64 -3.79 -56.76
C THR A 15 0.27 -3.61 -57.97
N GLY A 16 0.62 -2.37 -58.33
CA GLY A 16 1.63 -2.07 -59.34
C GLY A 16 1.24 -2.31 -60.81
N ALA A 17 0.00 -2.70 -61.09
CA ALA A 17 -0.50 -2.92 -62.45
C ALA A 17 -1.36 -1.74 -62.93
N GLU A 18 -1.33 -1.47 -64.24
CA GLU A 18 -2.23 -0.49 -64.89
C GLU A 18 -3.64 -1.05 -65.12
N GLY A 19 -3.83 -2.36 -65.00
CA GLY A 19 -5.10 -3.04 -65.21
C GLY A 19 -5.91 -3.29 -63.93
N CYS A 20 -7.12 -3.79 -64.12
CA CYS A 20 -7.95 -4.32 -63.05
C CYS A 20 -7.71 -5.83 -62.85
N GLY A 21 -8.02 -6.33 -61.67
CA GLY A 21 -7.90 -7.75 -61.35
C GLY A 21 -9.12 -8.58 -61.70
N GLN A 22 -9.30 -9.66 -60.97
CA GLN A 22 -10.43 -10.59 -61.07
C GLN A 22 -11.77 -9.92 -60.76
N ILE A 23 -12.86 -10.49 -61.27
CA ILE A 23 -14.22 -9.98 -60.99
C ILE A 23 -14.54 -10.15 -59.51
N TRP A 24 -15.09 -9.09 -58.94
CA TRP A 24 -15.58 -9.06 -57.57
C TRP A 24 -17.10 -9.27 -57.55
N GLU A 25 -17.54 -10.50 -57.27
CA GLU A 25 -18.97 -10.88 -57.29
C GLU A 25 -19.83 -9.98 -56.40
N GLN A 26 -19.49 -9.87 -55.11
CA GLN A 26 -20.29 -9.18 -54.11
C GLN A 26 -20.32 -7.66 -54.30
N TYR A 27 -19.15 -7.03 -54.44
CA TYR A 27 -19.05 -5.57 -54.49
C TYR A 27 -19.22 -5.00 -55.92
N GLY A 28 -19.09 -5.86 -56.93
CA GLY A 28 -19.18 -5.52 -58.34
C GLY A 28 -20.50 -5.96 -58.96
N ILE A 29 -20.59 -7.25 -59.28
CA ILE A 29 -21.70 -7.82 -60.06
C ILE A 29 -23.04 -7.67 -59.33
N GLN A 30 -23.13 -8.04 -58.05
CA GLN A 30 -24.39 -7.91 -57.30
C GLN A 30 -24.86 -6.44 -57.22
N ARG A 31 -23.93 -5.49 -57.04
CA ARG A 31 -24.26 -4.05 -57.03
C ARG A 31 -24.72 -3.54 -58.39
N ALA A 32 -24.09 -4.01 -59.47
CA ALA A 32 -24.52 -3.65 -60.82
C ALA A 32 -25.94 -4.18 -61.11
N GLU A 33 -26.20 -5.44 -60.78
CA GLU A 33 -27.51 -6.08 -60.98
C GLU A 33 -28.62 -5.42 -60.17
N ILE A 34 -28.39 -5.15 -58.88
CA ILE A 34 -29.41 -4.49 -58.05
C ILE A 34 -29.66 -3.06 -58.53
N ALA A 35 -28.62 -2.35 -59.00
CA ALA A 35 -28.76 -1.00 -59.52
C ALA A 35 -29.60 -0.96 -60.80
N LEU A 36 -29.36 -1.89 -61.73
CA LEU A 36 -30.18 -2.03 -62.94
C LEU A 36 -31.65 -2.30 -62.59
N ASN A 37 -31.90 -3.26 -61.71
CA ASN A 37 -33.26 -3.62 -61.30
C ASN A 37 -33.97 -2.47 -60.57
N THR A 38 -33.28 -1.77 -59.67
CA THR A 38 -33.83 -0.58 -58.98
C THR A 38 -34.25 0.51 -59.96
N VAL A 39 -33.48 0.75 -61.03
CA VAL A 39 -33.84 1.74 -62.05
C VAL A 39 -35.06 1.29 -62.86
N ILE A 40 -35.18 -0.01 -63.15
CA ILE A 40 -36.37 -0.58 -63.79
C ILE A 40 -37.61 -0.40 -62.91
N GLU A 41 -37.51 -0.68 -61.60
CA GLU A 41 -38.58 -0.46 -60.62
C GLU A 41 -38.98 1.02 -60.54
N MET A 42 -38.01 1.93 -60.48
CA MET A 42 -38.25 3.38 -60.44
C MET A 42 -38.97 3.87 -61.70
N ASN A 43 -38.65 3.32 -62.88
CA ASN A 43 -39.29 3.67 -64.14
C ASN A 43 -40.79 3.33 -64.19
N ASN A 44 -41.32 2.53 -63.26
CA ASN A 44 -42.75 2.28 -63.12
C ASN A 44 -43.49 3.41 -62.39
N HIS A 45 -42.77 4.25 -61.64
CA HIS A 45 -43.33 5.29 -60.77
C HIS A 45 -42.98 6.72 -61.20
N LEU A 46 -41.98 6.90 -62.07
CA LEU A 46 -41.53 8.20 -62.54
C LEU A 46 -42.32 8.67 -63.78
N PRO A 47 -42.65 9.97 -63.89
CA PRO A 47 -43.33 10.52 -65.07
C PRO A 47 -42.41 10.64 -66.31
N PHE A 48 -41.15 10.24 -66.18
CA PHE A 48 -40.13 10.23 -67.23
C PHE A 48 -39.29 8.95 -67.15
N ARG A 49 -38.56 8.64 -68.23
CA ARG A 49 -37.61 7.52 -68.25
C ARG A 49 -36.26 7.91 -67.64
N LEU A 50 -35.82 7.11 -66.67
CA LEU A 50 -34.53 7.14 -66.02
C LEU A 50 -33.64 6.03 -66.56
N GLY A 51 -32.47 6.37 -67.08
CA GLY A 51 -31.42 5.43 -67.46
C GLY A 51 -30.29 5.39 -66.44
N ILE A 52 -29.42 4.39 -66.55
CA ILE A 52 -28.21 4.27 -65.74
C ILE A 52 -27.02 3.88 -66.63
N SER A 53 -25.85 4.42 -66.32
CA SER A 53 -24.57 4.09 -66.95
C SER A 53 -23.61 3.64 -65.86
N ILE A 54 -23.35 2.33 -65.82
CA ILE A 54 -22.48 1.71 -64.82
C ILE A 54 -21.07 1.61 -65.41
N ARG A 55 -20.07 2.06 -64.64
CA ARG A 55 -18.65 1.98 -65.00
C ARG A 55 -17.85 1.39 -63.85
N ASP A 56 -16.75 0.74 -64.19
CA ASP A 56 -15.90 0.08 -63.22
C ASP A 56 -14.93 1.06 -62.54
N SER A 57 -14.83 0.99 -61.21
CA SER A 57 -13.85 1.77 -60.44
C SER A 57 -12.58 0.98 -60.09
N CYS A 58 -12.57 -0.34 -60.23
CA CYS A 58 -11.47 -1.26 -59.87
C CYS A 58 -10.86 -1.03 -58.47
N TRP A 59 -11.66 -0.47 -57.54
CA TRP A 59 -11.23 0.00 -56.23
C TRP A 59 -10.02 0.98 -56.23
N THR A 60 -9.74 1.67 -57.36
CA THR A 60 -8.61 2.61 -57.51
C THR A 60 -9.07 4.02 -57.86
N GLU A 61 -8.36 5.04 -57.33
CA GLU A 61 -8.60 6.46 -57.64
C GLU A 61 -8.41 6.77 -59.12
N ARG A 62 -7.32 6.27 -59.73
CA ARG A 62 -6.98 6.54 -61.13
C ARG A 62 -8.08 6.08 -62.09
N ILE A 63 -8.52 4.83 -61.99
CA ILE A 63 -9.51 4.25 -62.90
C ILE A 63 -10.88 4.90 -62.68
N ALA A 64 -11.28 5.14 -61.42
CA ALA A 64 -12.52 5.84 -61.13
C ALA A 64 -12.54 7.26 -61.70
N MET A 65 -11.43 8.01 -61.61
CA MET A 65 -11.31 9.33 -62.25
C MET A 65 -11.38 9.24 -63.77
N GLU A 66 -10.72 8.26 -64.40
CA GLU A 66 -10.80 8.03 -65.85
C GLU A 66 -12.23 7.75 -66.31
N GLN A 67 -12.95 6.88 -65.58
CA GLN A 67 -14.36 6.61 -65.85
C GLN A 67 -15.27 7.83 -65.58
N THR A 68 -14.91 8.66 -64.60
CA THR A 68 -15.60 9.94 -64.34
C THR A 68 -15.41 10.92 -65.49
N ILE A 69 -14.19 11.02 -66.05
CA ILE A 69 -13.93 11.80 -67.26
C ILE A 69 -14.77 11.27 -68.42
N ALA A 70 -14.96 9.95 -68.54
CA ALA A 70 -15.82 9.37 -69.57
C ALA A 70 -17.29 9.81 -69.40
N PHE A 71 -17.84 9.84 -68.17
CA PHE A 71 -19.18 10.40 -67.92
C PHE A 71 -19.28 11.87 -68.34
N LEU A 72 -18.25 12.68 -68.06
CA LEU A 72 -18.23 14.10 -68.38
C LEU A 72 -18.10 14.37 -69.88
N ARG A 73 -17.29 13.58 -70.60
CA ARG A 73 -17.14 13.67 -72.06
C ARG A 73 -18.48 13.49 -72.77
N GLU A 74 -19.32 12.59 -72.29
CA GLU A 74 -20.67 12.38 -72.83
C GLU A 74 -21.56 13.63 -72.69
N GLY A 75 -21.37 14.44 -71.65
CA GLY A 75 -22.07 15.72 -71.49
C GLY A 75 -21.45 16.87 -72.27
N VAL A 76 -20.12 16.98 -72.34
CA VAL A 76 -19.44 18.04 -73.10
C VAL A 76 -19.64 17.87 -74.61
N ALA A 77 -19.64 16.63 -75.11
CA ALA A 77 -19.89 16.33 -76.52
C ALA A 77 -21.28 16.83 -76.98
N GLN A 78 -22.23 16.95 -76.06
CA GLN A 78 -23.55 17.51 -76.36
C GLN A 78 -23.46 18.99 -76.75
N CYS A 79 -22.58 19.77 -76.13
CA CYS A 79 -22.36 21.18 -76.47
C CYS A 79 -21.74 21.33 -77.87
N SER A 80 -20.85 20.43 -78.28
CA SER A 80 -20.20 20.49 -79.59
C SER A 80 -21.14 20.15 -80.76
N CYS A 81 -22.12 19.26 -80.56
CA CYS A 81 -23.13 18.97 -81.59
C CYS A 81 -24.08 20.14 -81.85
N CYS A 82 -24.19 21.14 -80.95
CA CYS A 82 -25.11 22.26 -81.10
C CYS A 82 -24.81 23.14 -82.34
N GLN A 83 -23.61 23.06 -82.91
CA GLN A 83 -23.19 23.89 -84.03
C GLN A 83 -23.24 23.19 -85.40
N ILE A 84 -23.57 21.89 -85.47
CA ILE A 84 -23.48 21.10 -86.71
C ILE A 84 -24.84 20.44 -87.04
N PRO A 85 -25.56 20.90 -88.08
CA PRO A 85 -26.74 20.22 -88.59
C PRO A 85 -26.37 18.80 -89.06
N GLY A 86 -27.06 17.77 -88.55
CA GLY A 86 -26.78 16.35 -88.85
C GLY A 86 -25.97 15.60 -87.77
N CYS A 87 -25.52 16.28 -86.71
CA CYS A 87 -24.87 15.64 -85.56
C CYS A 87 -25.89 14.82 -84.76
N GLN A 88 -25.92 13.49 -84.96
CA GLN A 88 -26.78 12.60 -84.17
C GLN A 88 -26.33 12.61 -82.71
N LYS A 89 -27.22 13.08 -81.82
CA LYS A 89 -27.06 13.09 -80.36
C LYS A 89 -26.83 11.65 -79.87
N LYS A 90 -25.57 11.27 -79.60
CA LYS A 90 -25.22 9.88 -79.26
C LYS A 90 -25.34 9.53 -77.78
N SER A 91 -25.37 10.48 -76.85
CA SER A 91 -25.52 10.15 -75.42
C SER A 91 -26.27 11.23 -74.65
N THR A 92 -27.07 10.80 -73.67
CA THR A 92 -27.70 11.66 -72.66
C THR A 92 -26.69 11.87 -71.52
N PRO A 93 -26.45 13.09 -71.03
CA PRO A 93 -25.50 13.38 -69.96
C PRO A 93 -25.94 12.76 -68.63
N VAL A 94 -25.00 12.50 -67.74
CA VAL A 94 -25.34 12.06 -66.38
C VAL A 94 -25.79 13.26 -65.53
N VAL A 95 -26.89 13.11 -64.79
CA VAL A 95 -27.40 14.17 -63.88
C VAL A 95 -26.88 14.04 -62.46
N ALA A 96 -26.55 12.82 -62.05
CA ALA A 96 -25.96 12.52 -60.75
C ALA A 96 -25.10 11.27 -60.87
N VAL A 97 -24.12 11.11 -59.97
CA VAL A 97 -23.24 9.93 -59.90
C VAL A 97 -23.42 9.22 -58.56
N VAL A 98 -23.64 7.91 -58.59
CA VAL A 98 -23.71 7.04 -57.42
C VAL A 98 -22.38 6.31 -57.24
N GLY A 99 -21.79 6.39 -56.04
CA GLY A 99 -20.48 5.83 -55.74
C GLY A 99 -19.30 6.74 -56.12
N PRO A 100 -18.06 6.24 -56.01
CA PRO A 100 -17.66 4.88 -55.67
C PRO A 100 -17.76 4.55 -54.16
N ALA A 101 -17.36 3.34 -53.77
CA ALA A 101 -17.44 2.86 -52.39
C ALA A 101 -16.28 3.36 -51.50
N LYS A 102 -15.05 3.40 -52.04
CA LYS A 102 -13.85 3.75 -51.28
C LYS A 102 -13.80 5.27 -51.04
N SER A 103 -13.53 5.68 -49.80
CA SER A 103 -13.48 7.10 -49.39
C SER A 103 -12.49 7.94 -50.20
N SER A 104 -11.25 7.49 -50.36
CA SER A 104 -10.23 8.24 -51.11
C SER A 104 -10.56 8.38 -52.61
N THR A 105 -11.09 7.31 -53.21
CA THR A 105 -11.62 7.31 -54.58
C THR A 105 -12.81 8.26 -54.73
N THR A 106 -13.68 8.33 -53.73
CA THR A 106 -14.85 9.22 -53.73
C THR A 106 -14.44 10.68 -53.67
N ILE A 107 -13.46 11.03 -52.84
CA ILE A 107 -12.88 12.38 -52.79
C ILE A 107 -12.31 12.78 -54.16
N ALA A 108 -11.53 11.88 -54.79
CA ALA A 108 -10.95 12.14 -56.10
C ALA A 108 -12.02 12.38 -57.19
N VAL A 109 -13.09 11.57 -57.18
CA VAL A 109 -14.22 11.72 -58.10
C VAL A 109 -15.00 13.02 -57.82
N GLN A 110 -15.27 13.33 -56.54
CA GLN A 110 -16.00 14.53 -56.15
C GLN A 110 -15.29 15.81 -56.56
N ASN A 111 -13.97 15.85 -56.40
CA ASN A 111 -13.14 16.99 -56.81
C ASN A 111 -13.30 17.33 -58.29
N LEU A 112 -13.56 16.32 -59.13
CA LEU A 112 -13.84 16.51 -60.56
C LEU A 112 -15.32 16.85 -60.82
N LEU A 113 -16.26 16.11 -60.23
CA LEU A 113 -17.70 16.31 -60.45
C LEU A 113 -18.20 17.70 -60.01
N GLN A 114 -17.64 18.24 -58.93
CA GLN A 114 -18.06 19.54 -58.41
C GLN A 114 -17.75 20.71 -59.35
N VAL A 115 -16.69 20.59 -60.17
CA VAL A 115 -16.35 21.59 -61.20
C VAL A 115 -17.49 21.70 -62.22
N PHE A 116 -18.12 20.57 -62.55
CA PHE A 116 -19.27 20.49 -63.45
C PHE A 116 -20.62 20.58 -62.72
N ARG A 117 -20.60 20.82 -61.40
CA ARG A 117 -21.78 20.91 -60.53
C ARG A 117 -22.65 19.65 -60.55
N ILE A 118 -22.07 18.47 -60.75
CA ILE A 118 -22.82 17.20 -60.76
C ILE A 118 -22.89 16.64 -59.33
N PRO A 119 -24.09 16.42 -58.76
CA PRO A 119 -24.24 15.80 -57.46
C PRO A 119 -23.72 14.36 -57.41
N GLN A 120 -23.06 14.02 -56.32
CA GLN A 120 -22.56 12.66 -56.05
C GLN A 120 -23.22 12.09 -54.79
N ILE A 121 -23.72 10.86 -54.88
CA ILE A 121 -24.36 10.13 -53.78
C ILE A 121 -23.49 8.93 -53.41
N GLY A 122 -22.85 8.98 -52.24
CA GLY A 122 -22.05 7.89 -51.71
C GLY A 122 -22.89 6.78 -51.06
N TYR A 123 -22.60 5.53 -51.39
CA TYR A 123 -23.20 4.34 -50.76
C TYR A 123 -22.24 3.59 -49.83
N GLY A 124 -20.95 3.94 -49.82
CA GLY A 124 -19.92 3.28 -49.02
C GLY A 124 -18.80 4.18 -48.50
N ALA A 125 -18.74 5.44 -48.93
CA ALA A 125 -17.71 6.38 -48.52
C ALA A 125 -18.06 7.05 -47.18
N THR A 126 -17.39 6.62 -46.11
CA THR A 126 -17.75 6.97 -44.74
C THR A 126 -16.81 8.00 -44.09
N THR A 127 -15.71 8.40 -44.73
CA THR A 127 -14.76 9.38 -44.14
C THR A 127 -15.44 10.68 -43.72
N THR A 128 -14.94 11.28 -42.63
CA THR A 128 -15.49 12.53 -42.08
C THR A 128 -15.21 13.75 -42.96
N ASP A 129 -14.16 13.71 -43.78
CA ASP A 129 -13.77 14.83 -44.66
C ASP A 129 -14.90 15.22 -45.62
N LEU A 130 -15.66 14.23 -46.13
CA LEU A 130 -16.74 14.44 -47.09
C LEU A 130 -17.97 15.19 -46.52
N SER A 131 -18.02 15.38 -45.20
CA SER A 131 -19.05 16.20 -44.54
C SER A 131 -18.77 17.71 -44.66
N ASP A 132 -17.55 18.12 -45.02
CA ASP A 132 -17.19 19.53 -45.24
C ASP A 132 -17.80 20.08 -46.54
N LYS A 133 -18.85 20.91 -46.43
CA LYS A 133 -19.55 21.51 -47.58
C LYS A 133 -18.84 22.70 -48.20
N GLU A 134 -17.81 23.24 -47.55
CA GLU A 134 -16.96 24.25 -48.18
C GLU A 134 -16.07 23.60 -49.25
N GLN A 135 -15.57 22.38 -48.98
CA GLN A 135 -14.75 21.61 -49.90
C GLN A 135 -15.56 20.72 -50.85
N PHE A 136 -16.60 20.05 -50.35
CA PHE A 136 -17.36 19.01 -51.07
C PHE A 136 -18.85 19.37 -51.20
N ARG A 137 -19.12 20.53 -51.79
CA ARG A 137 -20.46 21.13 -51.86
C ARG A 137 -21.56 20.25 -52.45
N TYR A 138 -21.24 19.42 -53.45
CA TYR A 138 -22.21 18.60 -54.20
C TYR A 138 -22.22 17.12 -53.78
N PHE A 139 -21.50 16.76 -52.73
CA PHE A 139 -21.48 15.40 -52.21
C PHE A 139 -22.60 15.20 -51.18
N MET A 140 -23.21 14.04 -51.16
CA MET A 140 -24.04 13.55 -50.06
C MET A 140 -23.92 12.03 -50.00
N ARG A 141 -24.44 11.37 -48.96
CA ARG A 141 -24.36 9.90 -48.86
C ARG A 141 -25.54 9.32 -48.12
N VAL A 142 -25.83 8.05 -48.40
CA VAL A 142 -26.88 7.29 -47.70
C VAL A 142 -26.38 6.43 -46.55
N VAL A 143 -25.07 6.52 -46.26
CA VAL A 143 -24.42 5.86 -45.13
C VAL A 143 -23.89 6.88 -44.12
N PRO A 144 -23.91 6.58 -42.81
CA PRO A 144 -23.41 7.50 -41.79
C PRO A 144 -21.89 7.70 -41.86
N SER A 145 -21.44 8.88 -41.44
CA SER A 145 -20.03 9.25 -41.26
C SER A 145 -19.30 8.36 -40.24
N ASP A 146 -18.00 8.11 -40.45
CA ASP A 146 -17.09 7.45 -39.51
C ASP A 146 -17.04 8.17 -38.16
N ALA A 147 -17.45 9.44 -38.07
CA ALA A 147 -17.64 10.12 -36.80
C ALA A 147 -18.61 9.39 -35.87
N TRP A 148 -19.68 8.82 -36.43
CA TRP A 148 -20.61 8.00 -35.65
C TRP A 148 -20.05 6.62 -35.34
N GLN A 149 -19.18 6.08 -36.20
CA GLN A 149 -18.48 4.82 -35.94
C GLN A 149 -17.46 4.96 -34.80
N ALA A 150 -16.66 6.03 -34.81
CA ALA A 150 -15.76 6.38 -33.71
C ALA A 150 -16.53 6.58 -32.40
N GLN A 151 -17.69 7.26 -32.45
CA GLN A 151 -18.58 7.38 -31.29
C GLN A 151 -19.11 6.03 -30.80
N ALA A 152 -19.45 5.11 -31.71
CA ALA A 152 -19.90 3.76 -31.36
C ALA A 152 -18.78 2.95 -30.70
N ILE A 153 -17.56 2.97 -31.28
CA ILE A 153 -16.37 2.32 -30.72
C ILE A 153 -16.06 2.88 -29.33
N LEU A 154 -16.07 4.21 -29.16
CA LEU A 154 -15.85 4.84 -27.86
C LEU A 154 -16.86 4.35 -26.81
N LYS A 155 -18.15 4.20 -27.17
CA LYS A 155 -19.16 3.64 -26.27
C LYS A 155 -18.92 2.17 -25.94
N ILE A 156 -18.40 1.38 -26.87
CA ILE A 156 -17.99 -0.02 -26.61
C ILE A 156 -16.83 -0.04 -25.59
N LEU A 157 -15.80 0.79 -25.78
CA LEU A 157 -14.66 0.90 -24.86
C LEU A 157 -15.12 1.25 -23.43
N LEU A 158 -16.00 2.26 -23.31
CA LEU A 158 -16.56 2.69 -22.03
C LEU A 158 -17.44 1.60 -21.40
N ARG A 159 -18.23 0.87 -22.19
CA ARG A 159 -19.11 -0.21 -21.72
C ARG A 159 -18.31 -1.34 -21.05
N PHE A 160 -17.17 -1.72 -21.62
CA PHE A 160 -16.30 -2.77 -21.10
C PHE A 160 -15.18 -2.26 -20.17
N LYS A 161 -15.18 -0.96 -19.84
CA LYS A 161 -14.18 -0.31 -18.99
C LYS A 161 -12.74 -0.50 -19.49
N TRP A 162 -12.55 -0.58 -20.81
CA TRP A 162 -11.24 -0.62 -21.45
C TRP A 162 -10.65 0.79 -21.48
N LYS A 163 -9.60 1.00 -20.71
CA LYS A 163 -8.98 2.32 -20.52
C LYS A 163 -7.66 2.49 -21.26
N TYR A 164 -7.05 1.40 -21.70
CA TYR A 164 -5.73 1.41 -22.32
C TYR A 164 -5.76 0.51 -23.55
N VAL A 165 -5.73 1.09 -24.74
CA VAL A 165 -5.95 0.40 -26.02
C VAL A 165 -4.86 0.72 -27.03
N ALA A 166 -4.61 -0.18 -27.99
CA ALA A 166 -3.83 0.15 -29.18
C ALA A 166 -4.78 0.48 -30.34
N VAL A 167 -4.33 1.32 -31.27
CA VAL A 167 -5.09 1.63 -32.48
C VAL A 167 -4.24 1.37 -33.71
N VAL A 168 -4.78 0.63 -34.67
CA VAL A 168 -4.17 0.44 -35.99
C VAL A 168 -5.12 1.04 -37.01
N TYR A 169 -4.61 1.69 -38.03
CA TYR A 169 -5.45 2.29 -39.06
C TYR A 169 -4.81 2.21 -40.44
N SER A 170 -5.63 1.98 -41.46
CA SER A 170 -5.15 1.92 -42.84
C SER A 170 -4.77 3.31 -43.34
N ALA A 171 -3.69 3.40 -44.12
CA ALA A 171 -3.30 4.64 -44.80
C ALA A 171 -4.41 5.12 -45.76
N GLY A 172 -4.68 6.42 -45.74
CA GLY A 172 -5.74 7.06 -46.52
C GLY A 172 -6.86 7.64 -45.64
N ASN A 173 -7.72 8.48 -46.24
CA ASN A 173 -8.71 9.28 -45.52
C ASN A 173 -9.72 8.46 -44.69
N TYR A 174 -9.94 7.19 -44.98
CA TYR A 174 -10.80 6.33 -44.16
C TYR A 174 -10.17 6.04 -42.79
N GLY A 175 -9.01 5.39 -42.78
CA GLY A 175 -8.37 4.98 -41.53
C GLY A 175 -7.83 6.15 -40.72
N GLU A 176 -7.19 7.12 -41.38
CA GLU A 176 -6.60 8.29 -40.70
C GLU A 176 -7.68 9.15 -40.03
N LYS A 177 -8.78 9.45 -40.72
CA LYS A 177 -9.87 10.26 -40.14
C LYS A 177 -10.69 9.53 -39.09
N GLY A 178 -10.91 8.21 -39.27
CA GLY A 178 -11.52 7.39 -38.23
C GLY A 178 -10.69 7.41 -36.93
N PHE A 179 -9.36 7.33 -37.04
CA PHE A 179 -8.45 7.44 -35.91
C PHE A 179 -8.43 8.84 -35.28
N GLU A 180 -8.27 9.90 -36.09
CA GLU A 180 -8.28 11.29 -35.61
C GLU A 180 -9.57 11.61 -34.85
N GLU A 181 -10.71 11.13 -35.34
CA GLU A 181 -12.00 11.36 -34.71
C GLU A 181 -12.16 10.57 -33.39
N LEU A 182 -11.65 9.33 -33.32
CA LEU A 182 -11.57 8.61 -32.05
C LEU A 182 -10.65 9.32 -31.05
N GLU A 183 -9.50 9.83 -31.51
CA GLU A 183 -8.54 10.56 -30.68
C GLU A 183 -9.13 11.88 -30.17
N ARG A 184 -9.95 12.57 -30.98
CA ARG A 184 -10.66 13.79 -30.60
C ARG A 184 -11.78 13.54 -29.60
N LEU A 185 -12.50 12.42 -29.74
CA LEU A 185 -13.67 12.09 -28.91
C LEU A 185 -13.32 11.47 -27.56
N LYS A 186 -12.13 10.86 -27.42
CA LYS A 186 -11.73 10.21 -26.16
C LYS A 186 -11.61 11.23 -25.02
N ASP A 187 -12.05 10.84 -23.84
CA ASP A 187 -11.86 11.61 -22.61
C ASP A 187 -10.57 11.17 -21.87
N ASN A 188 -10.30 11.75 -20.70
CA ASN A 188 -9.16 11.35 -19.86
C ASN A 188 -9.29 9.92 -19.28
N ASN A 189 -10.41 9.22 -19.51
CA ASN A 189 -10.59 7.84 -19.05
C ASN A 189 -10.04 6.80 -20.02
N ILE A 190 -9.76 7.16 -21.28
CA ILE A 190 -9.23 6.26 -22.30
C ILE A 190 -7.92 6.81 -22.85
N CYS A 191 -6.88 5.98 -22.78
CA CYS A 191 -5.55 6.27 -23.29
C CYS A 191 -5.21 5.34 -24.46
N ILE A 192 -4.64 5.93 -25.50
CA ILE A 192 -4.08 5.21 -26.64
C ILE A 192 -2.62 4.90 -26.29
N ALA A 193 -2.33 3.61 -26.11
CA ALA A 193 -1.02 3.09 -25.73
C ALA A 193 -0.02 3.14 -26.87
N TYR A 194 -0.52 2.82 -28.06
CA TYR A 194 0.24 2.64 -29.28
C TYR A 194 -0.70 2.91 -30.45
N SER A 195 -0.24 3.66 -31.44
CA SER A 195 -1.00 3.96 -32.65
C SER A 195 -0.10 3.75 -33.86
N GLU A 196 -0.57 3.02 -34.88
CA GLU A 196 0.23 2.76 -36.07
C GLU A 196 -0.58 2.84 -37.36
N LYS A 197 0.01 3.49 -38.35
CA LYS A 197 -0.51 3.56 -39.71
C LYS A 197 0.09 2.44 -40.55
N VAL A 198 -0.74 1.73 -41.31
CA VAL A 198 -0.30 0.65 -42.21
C VAL A 198 -0.94 0.78 -43.60
N LYS A 199 -0.22 0.47 -44.67
CA LYS A 199 -0.80 0.42 -46.02
C LYS A 199 -1.57 -0.89 -46.23
N SER A 200 -2.75 -0.87 -46.85
CA SER A 200 -3.56 -2.09 -47.10
C SER A 200 -2.86 -3.14 -47.98
N LEU A 201 -1.87 -2.72 -48.78
CA LEU A 201 -1.06 -3.56 -49.67
C LEU A 201 0.40 -3.68 -49.17
N ALA A 202 0.65 -3.47 -47.88
CA ALA A 202 1.97 -3.65 -47.28
C ALA A 202 2.44 -5.12 -47.36
N GLU A 203 3.75 -5.32 -47.25
CA GLU A 203 4.35 -6.65 -47.15
C GLU A 203 4.01 -7.31 -45.79
N PRO A 204 3.84 -8.65 -45.71
CA PRO A 204 3.49 -9.35 -44.47
C PRO A 204 4.39 -9.02 -43.26
N VAL A 205 5.67 -8.73 -43.51
CA VAL A 205 6.67 -8.37 -42.49
C VAL A 205 6.30 -7.07 -41.75
N GLU A 206 5.65 -6.13 -42.42
CA GLU A 206 5.20 -4.88 -41.82
C GLU A 206 4.13 -5.16 -40.75
N PHE A 207 3.12 -5.98 -41.07
CA PHE A 207 2.08 -6.41 -40.13
C PHE A 207 2.68 -7.13 -38.91
N ASP A 208 3.66 -8.02 -39.13
CA ASP A 208 4.34 -8.75 -38.05
C ASP A 208 5.09 -7.80 -37.10
N LYS A 209 5.76 -6.78 -37.66
CA LYS A 209 6.46 -5.76 -36.88
C LYS A 209 5.51 -4.95 -35.98
N ILE A 210 4.32 -4.63 -36.48
CA ILE A 210 3.30 -3.87 -35.72
C ILE A 210 2.86 -4.68 -34.50
N LEU A 211 2.42 -5.93 -34.69
CA LEU A 211 1.97 -6.77 -33.58
C LEU A 211 3.09 -7.11 -32.60
N ALA A 212 4.31 -7.34 -33.09
CA ALA A 212 5.48 -7.55 -32.23
C ALA A 212 5.80 -6.30 -31.38
N SER A 213 5.61 -5.10 -31.93
CA SER A 213 5.84 -3.84 -31.22
C SER A 213 4.79 -3.61 -30.14
N ILE A 214 3.51 -3.90 -30.43
CA ILE A 214 2.43 -3.86 -29.43
C ILE A 214 2.68 -4.88 -28.32
N TRP A 215 3.10 -6.10 -28.67
CA TRP A 215 3.35 -7.18 -27.70
C TRP A 215 4.50 -6.87 -26.73
N LYS A 216 5.54 -6.19 -27.22
CA LYS A 216 6.75 -5.80 -26.46
C LYS A 216 6.52 -4.64 -25.48
N GLN A 217 5.36 -3.97 -25.51
CA GLN A 217 5.04 -2.89 -24.57
C GLN A 217 5.05 -3.39 -23.11
N LYS A 218 5.65 -2.60 -22.20
CA LYS A 218 5.77 -2.96 -20.77
C LYS A 218 4.41 -3.15 -20.10
N SER A 219 3.48 -2.23 -20.37
CA SER A 219 2.05 -2.40 -20.09
C SER A 219 1.39 -2.70 -21.42
N ARG A 220 1.00 -3.95 -21.66
CA ARG A 220 0.46 -4.37 -22.95
C ARG A 220 -1.03 -4.04 -23.06
N PRO A 221 -1.48 -3.30 -24.10
CA PRO A 221 -2.90 -3.20 -24.40
C PRO A 221 -3.41 -4.55 -24.92
N GLN A 222 -4.47 -5.09 -24.32
CA GLN A 222 -5.07 -6.35 -24.74
C GLN A 222 -6.13 -6.14 -25.84
N VAL A 223 -6.62 -4.90 -25.98
CA VAL A 223 -7.62 -4.50 -26.97
C VAL A 223 -6.99 -3.65 -28.06
N ILE A 224 -7.24 -4.02 -29.32
CA ILE A 224 -6.79 -3.30 -30.51
C ILE A 224 -8.01 -2.81 -31.28
N VAL A 225 -8.10 -1.50 -31.46
CA VAL A 225 -9.08 -0.87 -32.36
C VAL A 225 -8.48 -0.79 -33.76
N CYS A 226 -9.18 -1.24 -34.81
CA CYS A 226 -8.71 -1.14 -36.19
C CYS A 226 -9.69 -0.34 -37.06
N PHE A 227 -9.27 0.85 -37.52
CA PHE A 227 -9.96 1.56 -38.61
C PHE A 227 -9.31 1.16 -39.93
N CYS A 228 -9.69 -0.02 -40.41
CA CYS A 228 -8.92 -0.78 -41.38
C CYS A 228 -9.84 -1.40 -42.44
N GLU A 229 -9.41 -1.38 -43.70
CA GLU A 229 -10.07 -2.14 -44.77
C GLU A 229 -9.95 -3.66 -44.50
N GLY A 230 -10.88 -4.46 -45.06
CA GLY A 230 -10.94 -5.90 -44.81
C GLY A 230 -9.63 -6.66 -45.13
N ARG A 231 -8.89 -6.27 -46.17
CA ARG A 231 -7.59 -6.88 -46.51
C ARG A 231 -6.55 -6.66 -45.40
N THR A 232 -6.51 -5.46 -44.84
CA THR A 232 -5.63 -5.10 -43.72
C THR A 232 -5.97 -5.92 -42.48
N MET A 233 -7.27 -6.09 -42.18
CA MET A 233 -7.73 -6.93 -41.07
C MET A 233 -7.30 -8.39 -41.24
N HIS A 234 -7.46 -8.95 -42.44
CA HIS A 234 -7.06 -10.32 -42.74
C HIS A 234 -5.55 -10.54 -42.55
N GLU A 235 -4.71 -9.63 -43.05
CA GLU A 235 -3.25 -9.71 -42.86
C GLU A 235 -2.83 -9.49 -41.40
N MET A 236 -3.56 -8.68 -40.62
CA MET A 236 -3.38 -8.57 -39.16
C MET A 236 -3.69 -9.89 -38.44
N PHE A 237 -4.77 -10.59 -38.81
CA PHE A 237 -5.05 -11.91 -38.24
C PHE A 237 -3.98 -12.94 -38.62
N LYS A 238 -3.50 -12.94 -39.87
CA LYS A 238 -2.37 -13.78 -40.28
C LYS A 238 -1.10 -13.46 -39.49
N ALA A 239 -0.80 -12.18 -39.27
CA ALA A 239 0.33 -11.76 -38.46
C ALA A 239 0.19 -12.23 -37.01
N GLN A 240 -1.02 -12.17 -36.44
CA GLN A 240 -1.30 -12.69 -35.09
C GLN A 240 -1.07 -14.21 -35.04
N ARG A 241 -1.51 -14.95 -36.06
CA ARG A 241 -1.27 -16.39 -36.17
C ARG A 241 0.23 -16.72 -36.21
N ARG A 242 1.01 -15.99 -37.02
CA ARG A 242 2.47 -16.13 -37.08
C ARG A 242 3.13 -15.84 -35.72
N LEU A 243 2.78 -14.72 -35.10
CA LEU A 243 3.29 -14.32 -33.78
C LEU A 243 3.02 -15.38 -32.70
N ARG A 244 1.82 -15.98 -32.69
CA ARG A 244 1.44 -17.05 -31.75
C ARG A 244 2.11 -18.39 -32.05
N LYS A 245 2.38 -18.68 -33.33
CA LYS A 245 3.13 -19.87 -33.74
C LYS A 245 4.57 -19.81 -33.24
N ASP A 246 5.20 -18.63 -33.32
CA ASP A 246 6.57 -18.42 -32.83
C ASP A 246 6.65 -18.44 -31.31
N ASN A 247 5.58 -18.03 -30.61
CA ASN A 247 5.53 -18.08 -29.16
C ASN A 247 4.11 -18.46 -28.65
N PRO A 248 3.87 -19.75 -28.34
CA PRO A 248 2.57 -20.25 -27.90
C PRO A 248 2.04 -19.65 -26.59
N SER A 249 2.89 -18.98 -25.80
CA SER A 249 2.47 -18.28 -24.58
C SER A 249 1.71 -16.97 -24.86
N ILE A 250 1.73 -16.51 -26.12
CA ILE A 250 1.08 -15.29 -26.57
C ILE A 250 -0.44 -15.50 -26.66
N LYS A 251 -1.19 -14.72 -25.87
CA LYS A 251 -2.65 -14.66 -25.94
C LYS A 251 -3.09 -13.89 -27.19
N PRO A 252 -4.16 -14.32 -27.89
CA PRO A 252 -4.76 -13.51 -28.96
C PRO A 252 -5.18 -12.13 -28.44
N PHE A 253 -5.16 -11.11 -29.30
CA PHE A 253 -5.69 -9.79 -28.96
C PHE A 253 -7.21 -9.73 -29.13
N GLN A 254 -7.86 -8.86 -28.37
CA GLN A 254 -9.26 -8.54 -28.56
C GLN A 254 -9.39 -7.44 -29.61
N TRP A 255 -9.89 -7.77 -30.80
CA TRP A 255 -10.07 -6.79 -31.86
C TRP A 255 -11.43 -6.10 -31.79
N ILE A 256 -11.43 -4.81 -32.13
CA ILE A 256 -12.62 -4.01 -32.46
C ILE A 256 -12.33 -3.38 -33.81
N GLY A 257 -12.88 -3.93 -34.88
CA GLY A 257 -12.71 -3.35 -36.21
C GLY A 257 -13.92 -2.53 -36.63
N SER A 258 -13.65 -1.59 -37.53
CA SER A 258 -14.65 -0.81 -38.26
C SER A 258 -15.43 -1.69 -39.26
N ASP A 259 -16.28 -1.05 -40.07
CA ASP A 259 -17.09 -1.65 -41.12
C ASP A 259 -16.32 -2.16 -42.35
N GLY A 260 -15.00 -2.05 -42.35
CA GLY A 260 -14.13 -2.59 -43.40
C GLY A 260 -14.18 -4.12 -43.51
N TRP A 261 -14.55 -4.82 -42.42
CA TRP A 261 -14.69 -6.28 -42.38
C TRP A 261 -16.05 -6.78 -41.87
N ALA A 262 -16.93 -5.90 -41.39
CA ALA A 262 -18.36 -6.15 -41.09
C ALA A 262 -18.70 -7.63 -40.80
N ASP A 263 -19.48 -8.27 -41.67
CA ASP A 263 -19.84 -9.69 -41.71
C ASP A 263 -19.12 -10.46 -42.85
N ARG A 264 -17.96 -9.95 -43.28
CA ARG A 264 -17.19 -10.51 -44.40
C ARG A 264 -16.48 -11.79 -43.99
N LEU A 265 -16.98 -12.92 -44.49
CA LEU A 265 -16.39 -14.24 -44.26
C LEU A 265 -15.02 -14.39 -44.94
N ASP A 266 -14.79 -13.74 -46.07
CA ASP A 266 -13.50 -13.76 -46.78
C ASP A 266 -12.36 -13.11 -45.99
N VAL A 267 -12.66 -12.23 -45.03
CA VAL A 267 -11.66 -11.63 -44.15
C VAL A 267 -11.21 -12.59 -43.04
N VAL A 268 -12.06 -13.53 -42.64
CA VAL A 268 -11.78 -14.48 -41.54
C VAL A 268 -11.38 -15.88 -42.02
N GLU A 269 -11.54 -16.16 -43.31
CA GLU A 269 -11.21 -17.45 -43.92
C GLU A 269 -9.74 -17.86 -43.65
N GLY A 270 -9.55 -19.03 -43.03
CA GLY A 270 -8.25 -19.58 -42.67
C GLY A 270 -7.56 -18.93 -41.46
N VAL A 271 -8.21 -17.97 -40.79
CA VAL A 271 -7.75 -17.26 -39.59
C VAL A 271 -8.86 -17.13 -38.54
N GLU A 272 -9.80 -18.08 -38.54
CA GLU A 272 -11.01 -18.06 -37.70
C GLU A 272 -10.67 -18.07 -36.21
N GLN A 273 -9.64 -18.81 -35.81
CA GLN A 273 -9.18 -18.85 -34.42
C GLN A 273 -8.59 -17.52 -33.96
N GLU A 274 -7.95 -16.77 -34.85
CA GLU A 274 -7.38 -15.45 -34.56
C GLU A 274 -8.45 -14.34 -34.55
N ALA A 275 -9.51 -14.49 -35.34
CA ALA A 275 -10.64 -13.57 -35.39
C ALA A 275 -11.65 -13.81 -34.26
N ALA A 276 -11.67 -15.01 -33.65
CA ALA A 276 -12.60 -15.40 -32.60
C ALA A 276 -12.73 -14.36 -31.48
N GLY A 277 -13.96 -14.05 -31.09
CA GLY A 277 -14.33 -13.08 -30.07
C GLY A 277 -14.21 -11.61 -30.47
N SER A 278 -13.73 -11.32 -31.68
CA SER A 278 -13.56 -9.94 -32.15
C SER A 278 -14.89 -9.23 -32.41
N PHE A 279 -14.92 -7.91 -32.21
CA PHE A 279 -16.08 -7.08 -32.52
C PHE A 279 -15.93 -6.44 -33.88
N SER A 280 -16.96 -6.56 -34.70
CA SER A 280 -17.09 -5.88 -35.98
C SER A 280 -18.29 -4.95 -35.94
N ILE A 281 -18.23 -3.85 -36.69
CA ILE A 281 -19.33 -2.90 -36.81
C ILE A 281 -19.86 -2.97 -38.22
N ARG A 282 -21.17 -3.09 -38.39
CA ARG A 282 -21.80 -3.09 -39.71
C ARG A 282 -22.78 -1.92 -39.79
N ILE A 283 -22.75 -1.14 -40.87
CA ILE A 283 -23.83 -0.19 -41.15
C ILE A 283 -25.11 -1.00 -41.29
N HIS A 284 -26.16 -0.61 -40.58
CA HIS A 284 -27.42 -1.36 -40.64
C HIS A 284 -27.92 -1.44 -42.08
N SER A 285 -27.95 -2.66 -42.60
CA SER A 285 -28.32 -2.98 -43.98
C SER A 285 -28.97 -4.35 -43.94
N PRO A 286 -30.31 -4.40 -43.87
CA PRO A 286 -31.03 -5.65 -43.92
C PRO A 286 -30.92 -6.30 -45.29
N ASN A 287 -31.04 -7.63 -45.33
CA ASN A 287 -31.03 -8.37 -46.58
C ASN A 287 -32.21 -7.97 -47.47
N VAL A 288 -31.96 -7.88 -48.77
CA VAL A 288 -32.98 -7.60 -49.78
C VAL A 288 -33.59 -8.93 -50.21
N ASP A 289 -34.69 -9.34 -49.56
CA ASP A 289 -35.26 -10.69 -49.70
C ASP A 289 -35.52 -11.12 -51.16
N TRP A 290 -36.03 -10.21 -52.00
CA TRP A 290 -36.33 -10.51 -53.41
C TRP A 290 -35.09 -10.61 -54.31
N PHE A 291 -33.97 -10.01 -53.89
CA PHE A 291 -32.79 -9.89 -54.75
C PHE A 291 -32.15 -11.25 -55.00
N ASP A 292 -32.19 -12.15 -54.01
CA ASP A 292 -31.57 -13.47 -54.13
C ASP A 292 -32.30 -14.30 -55.18
N ASP A 293 -33.64 -14.34 -55.13
CA ASP A 293 -34.46 -15.00 -56.16
C ASP A 293 -34.23 -14.42 -57.55
N TYR A 294 -34.15 -13.09 -57.66
CA TYR A 294 -33.80 -12.41 -58.90
C TYR A 294 -32.41 -12.81 -59.39
N TYR A 295 -31.40 -12.72 -58.52
CA TYR A 295 -30.01 -12.97 -58.85
C TYR A 295 -29.79 -14.43 -59.29
N PHE A 296 -30.40 -15.40 -58.59
CA PHE A 296 -30.32 -16.81 -58.95
C PHE A 296 -31.05 -17.16 -60.24
N SER A 297 -32.02 -16.34 -60.65
CA SER A 297 -32.72 -16.53 -61.93
C SER A 297 -31.89 -16.10 -63.15
N LEU A 298 -30.81 -15.34 -62.94
CA LEU A 298 -29.99 -14.79 -64.02
C LEU A 298 -29.22 -15.88 -64.76
N LYS A 299 -29.17 -15.74 -66.09
CA LYS A 299 -28.42 -16.63 -66.99
C LYS A 299 -27.56 -15.81 -67.95
N PRO A 300 -26.39 -16.32 -68.35
CA PRO A 300 -25.48 -15.60 -69.26
C PRO A 300 -26.09 -15.36 -70.65
N GLU A 301 -27.07 -16.16 -71.07
CA GLU A 301 -27.78 -16.00 -72.34
C GLU A 301 -28.82 -14.88 -72.31
N THR A 302 -29.48 -14.67 -71.15
CA THR A 302 -30.57 -13.71 -71.01
C THR A 302 -30.09 -12.35 -70.51
N ASN A 303 -29.03 -12.32 -69.69
CA ASN A 303 -28.51 -11.08 -69.13
C ASN A 303 -27.53 -10.40 -70.09
N VAL A 304 -28.08 -9.74 -71.11
CA VAL A 304 -27.32 -8.97 -72.10
C VAL A 304 -27.07 -7.52 -71.68
N LEU A 305 -27.69 -7.06 -70.59
CA LEU A 305 -27.56 -5.68 -70.10
C LEU A 305 -26.25 -5.47 -69.33
N ASN A 306 -25.80 -6.48 -68.59
CA ASN A 306 -24.56 -6.42 -67.84
C ASN A 306 -23.41 -7.03 -68.66
N PRO A 307 -22.47 -6.22 -69.19
CA PRO A 307 -21.40 -6.70 -70.07
C PRO A 307 -20.40 -7.62 -69.36
N TRP A 308 -20.28 -7.53 -68.03
CA TRP A 308 -19.35 -8.33 -67.23
C TRP A 308 -19.95 -9.67 -66.76
N PHE A 309 -21.25 -9.89 -66.96
CA PHE A 309 -21.93 -11.08 -66.42
C PHE A 309 -21.43 -12.39 -67.06
N ARG A 310 -21.03 -12.36 -68.34
CA ARG A 310 -20.46 -13.52 -69.02
C ARG A 310 -19.08 -13.87 -68.49
N GLU A 311 -18.22 -12.87 -68.34
CA GLU A 311 -16.88 -13.02 -67.76
C GLU A 311 -16.97 -13.51 -66.31
N PHE A 312 -17.90 -12.96 -65.52
CA PHE A 312 -18.20 -13.41 -64.17
C PHE A 312 -18.57 -14.90 -64.13
N TRP A 313 -19.43 -15.33 -65.06
CA TRP A 313 -19.87 -16.72 -65.14
C TRP A 313 -18.70 -17.67 -65.42
N GLU A 314 -17.85 -17.30 -66.38
CA GLU A 314 -16.65 -18.06 -66.76
C GLU A 314 -15.66 -18.17 -65.59
N GLU A 315 -15.40 -17.07 -64.90
CA GLU A 315 -14.50 -17.02 -63.75
C GLU A 315 -15.05 -17.81 -62.54
N LYS A 316 -16.31 -17.60 -62.18
CA LYS A 316 -16.95 -18.27 -61.03
C LYS A 316 -16.97 -19.78 -61.19
N PHE A 317 -17.31 -20.28 -62.38
CA PHE A 317 -17.47 -21.71 -62.64
C PHE A 317 -16.23 -22.38 -63.25
N LYS A 318 -15.16 -21.61 -63.46
CA LYS A 318 -13.88 -22.03 -64.07
C LYS A 318 -14.12 -22.79 -65.37
N CYS A 319 -14.91 -22.20 -66.24
CA CYS A 319 -15.28 -22.74 -67.55
C CYS A 319 -15.31 -21.60 -68.58
N GLN A 320 -15.42 -21.93 -69.87
CA GLN A 320 -15.58 -20.94 -70.94
C GLN A 320 -16.92 -21.16 -71.64
N LEU A 321 -17.66 -20.08 -71.91
CA LEU A 321 -18.93 -20.12 -72.65
C LEU A 321 -18.70 -20.32 -74.15
N THR A 322 -17.53 -19.91 -74.66
CA THR A 322 -17.15 -20.06 -76.07
C THR A 322 -15.78 -20.71 -76.17
N VAL A 323 -15.72 -21.97 -76.58
CA VAL A 323 -14.48 -22.75 -76.75
C VAL A 323 -14.31 -23.11 -78.23
N PRO A 324 -13.10 -22.98 -78.82
CA PRO A 324 -12.82 -23.49 -80.16
C PRO A 324 -13.07 -25.00 -80.24
N LYS A 325 -13.62 -25.50 -81.36
CA LYS A 325 -14.01 -26.92 -81.51
C LYS A 325 -12.87 -27.92 -81.26
N ASP A 326 -11.63 -27.50 -81.43
CA ASP A 326 -10.43 -28.35 -81.32
C ASP A 326 -9.88 -28.42 -79.88
N ASP A 327 -10.39 -27.59 -78.94
CA ASP A 327 -9.95 -27.58 -77.55
C ASP A 327 -10.82 -28.51 -76.69
N LEU A 328 -10.29 -29.72 -76.47
CA LEU A 328 -10.90 -30.76 -75.61
C LEU A 328 -10.50 -30.63 -74.13
N ILE A 329 -9.61 -29.69 -73.78
CA ILE A 329 -9.07 -29.54 -72.43
C ILE A 329 -9.93 -28.56 -71.63
N THR A 330 -10.37 -27.48 -72.27
CA THR A 330 -11.13 -26.42 -71.60
C THR A 330 -12.55 -26.87 -71.26
N LYS A 331 -12.92 -26.76 -69.98
CA LYS A 331 -14.27 -27.03 -69.51
C LYS A 331 -15.25 -26.02 -70.13
N VAL A 332 -16.25 -26.51 -70.86
CA VAL A 332 -17.32 -25.67 -71.45
C VAL A 332 -18.40 -25.37 -70.41
N CYS A 333 -18.85 -24.12 -70.33
CA CYS A 333 -19.99 -23.75 -69.50
C CYS A 333 -21.31 -24.17 -70.17
N THR A 334 -22.23 -24.73 -69.39
CA THR A 334 -23.60 -25.11 -69.80
C THR A 334 -24.58 -23.93 -69.83
N GLY A 335 -24.25 -22.81 -69.18
CA GLY A 335 -25.16 -21.66 -69.00
C GLY A 335 -26.28 -21.91 -67.98
N LYS A 336 -26.27 -23.09 -67.34
CA LYS A 336 -27.24 -23.55 -66.34
C LYS A 336 -26.57 -23.93 -65.03
N GLU A 337 -25.29 -23.61 -64.88
CA GLU A 337 -24.59 -23.71 -63.61
C GLU A 337 -25.35 -22.99 -62.50
N ASN A 338 -25.28 -23.55 -61.31
CA ASN A 338 -26.07 -23.06 -60.20
C ASN A 338 -25.35 -21.88 -59.52
N LEU A 339 -25.89 -20.67 -59.66
CA LEU A 339 -25.37 -19.47 -58.97
C LEU A 339 -25.36 -19.60 -57.45
N THR A 340 -26.16 -20.51 -56.87
CA THR A 340 -26.13 -20.78 -55.43
C THR A 340 -24.88 -21.55 -54.99
N MET A 341 -24.10 -22.15 -55.92
CA MET A 341 -22.83 -22.80 -55.59
C MET A 341 -21.84 -21.77 -55.06
N ASN A 342 -21.23 -22.07 -53.91
CA ASN A 342 -20.41 -21.16 -53.09
C ASN A 342 -21.14 -19.92 -52.55
N TYR A 343 -22.42 -19.73 -52.87
CA TYR A 343 -23.27 -18.67 -52.33
C TYR A 343 -23.86 -19.04 -50.97
N LYS A 344 -23.98 -20.35 -50.71
CA LYS A 344 -24.31 -20.94 -49.41
C LYS A 344 -23.04 -21.51 -48.79
N GLN A 345 -22.38 -20.76 -47.90
CA GLN A 345 -21.37 -21.38 -47.05
C GLN A 345 -22.11 -22.04 -45.88
N VAL A 346 -22.31 -23.35 -46.05
CA VAL A 346 -23.01 -24.20 -45.10
C VAL A 346 -22.19 -24.30 -43.82
N GLN A 347 -22.85 -24.05 -42.69
CA GLN A 347 -22.45 -24.55 -41.37
C GLN A 347 -22.39 -26.09 -41.41
N LEU A 348 -21.36 -26.65 -42.02
CA LEU A 348 -21.19 -28.09 -42.19
C LEU A 348 -20.43 -28.69 -41.01
N PHE A 349 -20.85 -28.47 -39.76
CA PHE A 349 -20.43 -29.32 -38.63
C PHE A 349 -21.44 -29.27 -37.48
N TYR A 350 -22.23 -30.36 -37.35
CA TYR A 350 -23.19 -30.69 -36.28
C TYR A 350 -24.52 -29.90 -36.27
N PHE A 351 -25.56 -30.45 -36.90
CA PHE A 351 -26.95 -30.13 -36.56
C PHE A 351 -27.78 -31.41 -36.36
N PRO A 352 -28.59 -31.49 -35.28
CA PRO A 352 -29.57 -32.54 -35.07
C PRO A 352 -30.71 -32.43 -36.11
N GLU A 353 -31.44 -33.52 -36.35
CA GLU A 353 -32.39 -33.72 -37.47
C GLU A 353 -33.57 -32.71 -37.57
N ASP A 354 -33.72 -31.78 -36.62
CA ASP A 354 -34.85 -30.84 -36.52
C ASP A 354 -34.50 -29.37 -36.83
N PHE A 355 -33.39 -29.07 -37.53
CA PHE A 355 -32.94 -27.69 -37.76
C PHE A 355 -33.61 -27.00 -38.96
N ASP A 356 -34.19 -25.83 -38.69
CA ASP A 356 -34.88 -24.96 -39.66
C ASP A 356 -33.89 -24.42 -40.73
N LEU A 357 -34.19 -24.73 -42.00
CA LEU A 357 -33.38 -24.39 -43.16
C LEU A 357 -33.28 -22.86 -43.43
N SER A 358 -34.06 -22.05 -42.70
CA SER A 358 -34.07 -20.58 -42.78
C SER A 358 -32.79 -19.92 -42.26
N ALA A 359 -31.93 -20.64 -41.53
CA ALA A 359 -30.71 -20.09 -40.91
C ALA A 359 -29.45 -20.13 -41.81
N VAL A 360 -29.58 -20.46 -43.11
CA VAL A 360 -28.45 -20.45 -44.04
C VAL A 360 -28.07 -19.00 -44.37
N ASN A 361 -26.90 -18.55 -43.91
CA ASN A 361 -26.35 -17.23 -44.24
C ASN A 361 -26.03 -17.15 -45.74
N ILE A 362 -26.92 -16.46 -46.45
CA ILE A 362 -26.85 -16.06 -47.85
C ILE A 362 -25.74 -15.00 -47.99
N LEU A 363 -24.77 -15.21 -48.90
CA LEU A 363 -23.65 -14.29 -49.20
C LEU A 363 -24.08 -13.08 -50.05
N GLN A 364 -25.17 -12.43 -49.66
CA GLN A 364 -25.62 -11.16 -50.21
C GLN A 364 -24.72 -10.03 -49.68
N ASP A 365 -24.29 -9.09 -50.53
CA ASP A 365 -23.51 -7.93 -50.07
C ASP A 365 -24.29 -7.10 -49.04
N ALA A 366 -23.71 -6.90 -47.86
CA ALA A 366 -24.28 -6.13 -46.75
C ALA A 366 -24.42 -4.62 -47.03
N LYS A 367 -24.32 -4.17 -48.29
CA LYS A 367 -24.53 -2.78 -48.71
C LYS A 367 -25.50 -2.67 -49.89
N LEU A 368 -26.13 -3.77 -50.32
CA LEU A 368 -27.11 -3.74 -51.42
C LEU A 368 -28.27 -2.78 -51.13
N SER A 369 -28.79 -2.75 -49.89
CA SER A 369 -29.85 -1.79 -49.51
C SER A 369 -29.42 -0.33 -49.70
N GLN A 370 -28.14 -0.03 -49.51
CA GLN A 370 -27.59 1.32 -49.65
C GLN A 370 -27.44 1.73 -51.11
N VAL A 371 -27.16 0.77 -52.01
CA VAL A 371 -27.20 1.03 -53.46
C VAL A 371 -28.62 1.37 -53.90
N VAL A 372 -29.62 0.60 -53.44
CA VAL A 372 -31.05 0.84 -53.70
C VAL A 372 -31.45 2.23 -53.20
N ASN A 373 -31.13 2.55 -51.95
CA ASN A 373 -31.45 3.84 -51.34
C ASN A 373 -30.77 5.01 -52.07
N SER A 374 -29.52 4.84 -52.53
CA SER A 374 -28.82 5.88 -53.31
C SER A 374 -29.54 6.22 -54.61
N ILE A 375 -30.04 5.20 -55.33
CA ILE A 375 -30.78 5.37 -56.58
C ILE A 375 -32.18 5.95 -56.31
N ARG A 376 -32.88 5.47 -55.27
CA ARG A 376 -34.17 6.00 -54.86
C ARG A 376 -34.10 7.48 -54.48
N VAL A 377 -33.05 7.91 -53.77
CA VAL A 377 -32.82 9.33 -53.43
C VAL A 377 -32.75 10.20 -54.70
N VAL A 378 -31.99 9.76 -55.71
CA VAL A 378 -31.90 10.48 -56.99
C VAL A 378 -33.25 10.49 -57.71
N GLY A 379 -33.92 9.35 -57.79
CA GLY A 379 -35.22 9.22 -58.44
C GLY A 379 -36.31 10.09 -57.81
N LEU A 380 -36.42 10.09 -56.47
CA LEU A 380 -37.38 10.91 -55.73
C LEU A 380 -37.08 12.41 -55.83
N ALA A 381 -35.80 12.79 -55.82
CA ALA A 381 -35.40 14.18 -56.02
C ALA A 381 -35.79 14.67 -57.43
N LEU A 382 -35.51 13.87 -58.46
CA LEU A 382 -35.90 14.19 -59.84
C LEU A 382 -37.42 14.22 -60.01
N GLN A 383 -38.16 13.31 -59.37
CA GLN A 383 -39.62 13.32 -59.37
C GLN A 383 -40.18 14.61 -58.73
N THR A 384 -39.63 15.00 -57.59
CA THR A 384 -40.03 16.23 -56.89
C THR A 384 -39.71 17.47 -57.73
N MET A 385 -38.52 17.50 -58.33
CA MET A 385 -38.11 18.58 -59.23
C MET A 385 -39.01 18.65 -60.47
N TYR A 386 -39.37 17.50 -61.07
CA TYR A 386 -40.31 17.44 -62.19
C TYR A 386 -41.66 18.02 -61.79
N ASN A 387 -42.22 17.59 -60.65
CA ASN A 387 -43.53 18.06 -60.19
C ASN A 387 -43.55 19.56 -59.87
N ASP A 388 -42.45 20.10 -59.35
CA ASP A 388 -42.37 21.52 -59.01
C ASP A 388 -42.17 22.41 -60.26
N ARG A 389 -41.33 21.99 -61.21
CA ARG A 389 -40.89 22.78 -62.37
C ARG A 389 -41.68 22.55 -63.66
N CYS A 390 -42.24 21.37 -63.85
CA CYS A 390 -42.90 20.96 -65.09
C CYS A 390 -44.44 21.03 -64.99
N ARG A 391 -44.99 22.14 -64.49
CA ARG A 391 -46.43 22.28 -64.18
C ARG A 391 -47.34 22.26 -65.41
N ASP A 392 -46.81 22.54 -66.61
CA ASP A 392 -47.63 22.87 -67.79
C ASP A 392 -48.08 21.67 -68.64
N ASN A 393 -47.93 20.42 -68.19
CA ASN A 393 -48.31 19.20 -68.95
C ASN A 393 -47.74 19.15 -70.40
N THR A 394 -46.75 19.99 -70.72
CA THR A 394 -46.09 19.97 -72.01
C THR A 394 -45.18 18.75 -72.07
N THR A 395 -45.20 18.05 -73.21
CA THR A 395 -44.41 16.83 -73.43
C THR A 395 -42.90 17.04 -73.32
N ILE A 396 -42.44 18.28 -73.21
CA ILE A 396 -41.03 18.67 -73.13
C ILE A 396 -40.86 19.66 -71.98
N CYS A 397 -40.45 19.17 -70.82
CA CYS A 397 -40.05 20.03 -69.71
C CYS A 397 -38.65 20.59 -69.95
N THR A 398 -38.57 21.81 -70.48
CA THR A 398 -37.29 22.48 -70.79
C THR A 398 -36.48 22.80 -69.55
N GLU A 399 -37.12 23.03 -68.39
CA GLU A 399 -36.41 23.27 -67.13
C GLU A 399 -35.62 22.04 -66.66
N MET A 400 -36.06 20.83 -67.00
CA MET A 400 -35.28 19.62 -66.72
C MET A 400 -34.14 19.39 -67.73
N LEU A 401 -34.26 19.91 -68.95
CA LEU A 401 -33.18 19.86 -69.94
C LEU A 401 -31.99 20.76 -69.57
N ALA A 402 -32.24 21.82 -68.81
CA ALA A 402 -31.20 22.63 -68.23
C ALA A 402 -30.61 21.87 -67.02
N ASN A 403 -29.57 21.05 -67.25
CA ASN A 403 -28.83 20.30 -66.22
C ASN A 403 -28.23 21.21 -65.13
N ASN A 404 -29.07 21.74 -64.26
CA ASN A 404 -28.69 22.59 -63.16
C ASN A 404 -28.48 21.73 -61.92
N GLY A 405 -27.28 21.15 -61.80
CA GLY A 405 -26.99 20.27 -60.68
C GLY A 405 -27.00 20.97 -59.31
N THR A 406 -26.86 22.31 -59.25
CA THR A 406 -27.10 23.07 -58.02
C THR A 406 -28.56 23.05 -57.61
N LEU A 407 -29.47 23.20 -58.56
CA LEU A 407 -30.90 23.08 -58.31
C LEU A 407 -31.25 21.64 -57.91
N LEU A 408 -30.74 20.64 -58.63
CA LEU A 408 -30.95 19.23 -58.29
C LEU A 408 -30.46 18.89 -56.86
N TYR A 409 -29.31 19.43 -56.45
CA TYR A 409 -28.80 19.24 -55.09
C TYR A 409 -29.75 19.78 -54.01
N GLN A 410 -30.46 20.89 -54.26
CA GLN A 410 -31.46 21.44 -53.34
C GLN A 410 -32.67 20.52 -53.16
N TYR A 411 -33.04 19.76 -54.20
CA TYR A 411 -34.08 18.72 -54.05
C TYR A 411 -33.52 17.48 -53.36
N LEU A 412 -32.30 17.04 -53.72
CA LEU A 412 -31.64 15.87 -53.14
C LEU A 412 -31.49 15.95 -51.62
N ILE A 413 -31.00 17.08 -51.10
CA ILE A 413 -30.78 17.27 -49.65
C ILE A 413 -32.08 17.24 -48.82
N ASN A 414 -33.22 17.55 -49.46
CA ASN A 414 -34.53 17.61 -48.83
C ASN A 414 -35.35 16.32 -49.00
N VAL A 415 -34.81 15.30 -49.66
CA VAL A 415 -35.49 14.00 -49.80
C VAL A 415 -35.67 13.37 -48.43
N THR A 416 -36.90 12.96 -48.13
CA THR A 416 -37.23 12.16 -46.95
C THR A 416 -38.17 11.02 -47.34
N PHE A 417 -37.88 9.81 -46.88
CA PHE A 417 -38.73 8.64 -47.08
C PHE A 417 -38.44 7.57 -46.02
N ILE A 418 -39.32 6.59 -45.90
CA ILE A 418 -39.06 5.36 -45.13
C ILE A 418 -38.76 4.29 -46.16
N ASP A 419 -37.61 3.64 -46.04
CA ASP A 419 -37.24 2.58 -46.96
C ASP A 419 -38.03 1.28 -46.70
N GLN A 420 -37.83 0.28 -47.57
CA GLN A 420 -38.49 -1.02 -47.47
C GLN A 420 -38.17 -1.79 -46.18
N PHE A 421 -37.18 -1.32 -45.41
CA PHE A 421 -36.72 -1.92 -44.17
C PHE A 421 -37.13 -1.12 -42.92
N GLN A 422 -38.07 -0.17 -43.07
CA GLN A 422 -38.53 0.70 -41.98
C GLN A 422 -37.43 1.63 -41.43
N GLN A 423 -36.40 1.92 -42.23
CA GLN A 423 -35.39 2.92 -41.91
C GLN A 423 -35.86 4.29 -42.41
N GLU A 424 -35.94 5.26 -41.50
CA GLU A 424 -36.19 6.66 -41.84
C GLU A 424 -34.95 7.25 -42.51
N MET A 425 -35.08 7.65 -43.77
CA MET A 425 -34.04 8.28 -44.55
C MET A 425 -34.27 9.78 -44.63
N TYR A 426 -33.32 10.55 -44.10
CA TYR A 426 -33.27 12.00 -44.17
C TYR A 426 -31.80 12.44 -44.05
N PHE A 427 -31.50 13.68 -44.43
CA PHE A 427 -30.14 14.22 -44.42
C PHE A 427 -30.03 15.44 -43.51
N ASP A 428 -28.90 15.59 -42.83
CA ASP A 428 -28.56 16.82 -42.13
C ASP A 428 -27.97 17.88 -43.08
N ALA A 429 -27.57 19.04 -42.55
CA ALA A 429 -26.98 20.11 -43.34
C ALA A 429 -25.68 19.69 -44.08
N ASN A 430 -25.02 18.63 -43.61
CA ASN A 430 -23.81 18.07 -44.19
C ASN A 430 -24.13 16.93 -45.18
N GLY A 431 -25.39 16.69 -45.53
CA GLY A 431 -25.76 15.61 -46.44
C GLY A 431 -25.51 14.22 -45.87
N ASP A 432 -25.45 14.11 -44.53
CA ASP A 432 -25.23 12.87 -43.81
C ASP A 432 -26.55 12.33 -43.23
N PRO A 433 -26.76 11.00 -43.26
CA PRO A 433 -27.95 10.39 -42.71
C PRO A 433 -27.82 10.08 -41.21
N PRO A 434 -28.93 9.75 -40.52
CA PRO A 434 -28.86 9.26 -39.15
C PRO A 434 -28.01 7.99 -39.04
N ALA A 435 -27.23 7.89 -37.96
CA ALA A 435 -26.41 6.71 -37.69
C ALA A 435 -27.24 5.54 -37.19
N TRP A 436 -27.08 4.39 -37.85
CA TRP A 436 -27.57 3.10 -37.40
C TRP A 436 -26.54 2.03 -37.75
N TYR A 437 -25.93 1.44 -36.72
CA TYR A 437 -24.98 0.35 -36.85
C TYR A 437 -25.46 -0.88 -36.07
N ASP A 438 -25.22 -2.06 -36.63
CA ASP A 438 -25.27 -3.33 -35.92
C ASP A 438 -23.88 -3.62 -35.34
N ILE A 439 -23.85 -4.11 -34.10
CA ILE A 439 -22.61 -4.53 -33.44
C ILE A 439 -22.55 -6.04 -33.51
N LEU A 440 -21.53 -6.56 -34.20
CA LEU A 440 -21.33 -7.98 -34.44
C LEU A 440 -20.19 -8.51 -33.56
N ASN A 441 -20.30 -9.77 -33.18
CA ASN A 441 -19.25 -10.52 -32.48
C ASN A 441 -18.99 -11.81 -33.26
N TYR A 442 -17.73 -12.06 -33.63
CA TYR A 442 -17.36 -13.26 -34.38
C TYR A 442 -17.14 -14.42 -33.40
N ILE A 443 -18.03 -15.41 -33.40
CA ILE A 443 -18.02 -16.49 -32.40
C ILE A 443 -17.03 -17.62 -32.79
N GLY A 444 -16.61 -17.66 -34.05
CA GLY A 444 -15.68 -18.65 -34.61
C GLY A 444 -16.28 -19.41 -35.79
N GLU A 445 -15.57 -20.43 -36.24
CA GLU A 445 -15.87 -21.18 -37.48
C GLU A 445 -17.28 -21.77 -37.56
N LYS A 446 -17.82 -22.27 -36.44
CA LYS A 446 -19.12 -22.97 -36.42
C LYS A 446 -20.33 -22.05 -36.57
N GLU A 447 -20.27 -20.84 -36.03
CA GLU A 447 -21.41 -19.93 -35.97
C GLU A 447 -21.21 -18.67 -36.81
N GLY A 448 -19.97 -18.24 -36.99
CA GLY A 448 -19.64 -17.02 -37.72
C GLY A 448 -19.96 -15.75 -36.93
N PHE A 449 -20.53 -14.75 -37.60
CA PHE A 449 -20.89 -13.47 -37.01
C PHE A 449 -22.26 -13.53 -36.34
N ARG A 450 -22.34 -13.04 -35.10
CA ARG A 450 -23.58 -12.87 -34.36
C ARG A 450 -23.83 -11.41 -34.04
N THR A 451 -25.03 -10.90 -34.31
CA THR A 451 -25.45 -9.57 -33.86
C THR A 451 -25.68 -9.56 -32.36
N VAL A 452 -24.87 -8.79 -31.63
CA VAL A 452 -24.92 -8.69 -30.16
C VAL A 452 -25.49 -7.36 -29.66
N GLY A 453 -25.77 -6.43 -30.57
CA GLY A 453 -26.31 -5.12 -30.24
C GLY A 453 -26.46 -4.19 -31.43
N HIS A 454 -26.83 -2.95 -31.14
CA HIS A 454 -26.90 -1.87 -32.14
C HIS A 454 -26.52 -0.52 -31.52
N PHE A 455 -26.03 0.38 -32.36
CA PHE A 455 -25.85 1.79 -32.08
C PHE A 455 -26.78 2.59 -32.99
N ARG A 456 -27.66 3.42 -32.42
CA ARG A 456 -28.65 4.17 -33.20
C ARG A 456 -28.78 5.62 -32.73
N LYS A 457 -28.84 6.54 -33.70
CA LYS A 457 -29.22 7.95 -33.55
C LYS A 457 -30.59 8.16 -34.21
N LYS A 458 -31.60 8.55 -33.43
CA LYS A 458 -32.94 8.88 -33.94
C LYS A 458 -33.11 10.40 -34.07
N ARG A 459 -34.07 10.83 -34.89
CA ARG A 459 -34.40 12.26 -35.06
C ARG A 459 -34.87 12.86 -33.74
N GLY A 460 -34.22 13.94 -33.30
CA GLY A 460 -34.54 14.64 -32.04
C GLY A 460 -34.10 13.92 -30.74
N ASP A 461 -33.57 12.70 -30.84
CA ASP A 461 -33.23 11.85 -29.70
C ASP A 461 -31.70 11.78 -29.47
N ARG A 462 -31.28 11.34 -28.28
CA ARG A 462 -29.87 11.02 -28.01
C ARG A 462 -29.46 9.71 -28.69
N TYR A 463 -28.21 9.64 -29.15
CA TYR A 463 -27.64 8.40 -29.64
C TYR A 463 -27.45 7.38 -28.50
N GLN A 464 -27.68 6.09 -28.76
CA GLN A 464 -27.62 5.03 -27.75
C GLN A 464 -26.91 3.78 -28.28
N LEU A 465 -26.06 3.18 -27.44
CA LEU A 465 -25.50 1.84 -27.64
C LEU A 465 -26.29 0.84 -26.79
N ARG A 466 -26.89 -0.17 -27.41
CA ARG A 466 -27.56 -1.29 -26.73
C ARG A 466 -26.88 -2.60 -27.10
N MET A 467 -26.36 -3.32 -26.11
CA MET A 467 -25.68 -4.60 -26.31
C MET A 467 -26.13 -5.64 -25.27
N SER A 468 -26.32 -6.88 -25.71
CA SER A 468 -26.63 -8.02 -24.86
C SER A 468 -25.34 -8.68 -24.36
N THR A 469 -25.03 -8.54 -23.08
CA THR A 469 -23.77 -9.07 -22.52
C THR A 469 -23.73 -10.59 -22.41
N LYS A 470 -24.88 -11.26 -22.42
CA LYS A 470 -24.97 -12.72 -22.23
C LYS A 470 -24.53 -13.53 -23.46
N GLN A 471 -24.56 -12.93 -24.65
CA GLN A 471 -24.31 -13.59 -25.93
C GLN A 471 -22.91 -13.29 -26.50
N ILE A 472 -22.14 -12.46 -25.80
CA ILE A 472 -20.83 -11.98 -26.23
C ILE A 472 -19.75 -12.93 -25.74
N VAL A 473 -18.83 -13.27 -26.64
CA VAL A 473 -17.57 -13.95 -26.32
C VAL A 473 -16.39 -13.05 -26.68
N PHE A 474 -15.29 -13.21 -25.97
CA PHE A 474 -14.05 -12.47 -26.19
C PHE A 474 -12.97 -13.37 -26.82
N TYR A 475 -11.76 -12.85 -26.99
CA TYR A 475 -10.63 -13.51 -27.68
C TYR A 475 -10.32 -14.96 -27.23
N ASP A 476 -10.71 -15.37 -26.02
CA ASP A 476 -10.52 -16.70 -25.46
C ASP A 476 -11.80 -17.57 -25.50
N LEU A 477 -12.81 -17.14 -26.27
CA LEU A 477 -14.15 -17.73 -26.34
C LEU A 477 -14.89 -17.76 -24.98
N SER A 478 -14.42 -17.00 -24.00
CA SER A 478 -15.10 -16.83 -22.71
C SER A 478 -16.04 -15.63 -22.74
N ASN A 479 -16.98 -15.58 -21.78
CA ASN A 479 -17.84 -14.42 -21.54
C ASN A 479 -17.19 -13.35 -20.64
N LYS A 480 -15.88 -13.47 -20.35
CA LYS A 480 -15.15 -12.56 -19.47
C LYS A 480 -14.34 -11.57 -20.28
N ALA A 481 -14.73 -10.30 -20.21
CA ALA A 481 -14.01 -9.23 -20.90
C ALA A 481 -12.53 -9.18 -20.45
N PRO A 482 -11.56 -9.09 -21.38
CA PRO A 482 -10.17 -8.87 -21.03
C PRO A 482 -10.00 -7.57 -20.25
N GLU A 483 -9.09 -7.55 -19.30
CA GLU A 483 -8.66 -6.31 -18.66
C GLU A 483 -7.67 -5.60 -19.59
N SER A 484 -7.96 -4.37 -19.98
CA SER A 484 -7.06 -3.53 -20.79
C SER A 484 -6.84 -2.20 -20.08
N VAL A 485 -5.94 -2.22 -19.09
CA VAL A 485 -5.54 -1.08 -18.25
C VAL A 485 -4.02 -0.98 -18.18
N CYS A 486 -3.49 0.23 -18.08
CA CYS A 486 -2.05 0.44 -17.95
C CYS A 486 -1.55 0.09 -16.53
N SER A 487 -2.29 0.57 -15.52
CA SER A 487 -2.02 0.38 -14.10
C SER A 487 -3.28 -0.11 -13.38
N LYS A 488 -3.12 -1.08 -12.48
CA LYS A 488 -4.22 -1.56 -11.63
C LYS A 488 -4.56 -0.52 -10.56
N PRO A 489 -5.80 -0.51 -10.03
CA PRO A 489 -6.14 0.30 -8.87
C PRO A 489 -5.19 0.02 -7.70
N CYS A 490 -4.72 1.07 -7.03
CA CYS A 490 -3.81 0.92 -5.89
C CYS A 490 -4.51 0.28 -4.69
N GLY A 491 -3.75 -0.49 -3.92
CA GLY A 491 -4.25 -1.19 -2.73
C GLY A 491 -4.53 -0.27 -1.54
N ILE A 492 -4.99 -0.86 -0.45
CA ILE A 492 -5.24 -0.16 0.81
C ILE A 492 -3.92 0.41 1.35
N GLY A 493 -3.91 1.69 1.73
CA GLY A 493 -2.70 2.34 2.24
C GLY A 493 -1.69 2.74 1.17
N GLN A 494 -2.07 2.66 -0.10
CA GLN A 494 -1.26 3.12 -1.23
C GLN A 494 -1.89 4.36 -1.86
N ARG A 495 -1.04 5.33 -2.22
CA ARG A 495 -1.43 6.45 -3.08
C ARG A 495 -1.01 6.15 -4.53
N PHE A 496 -1.72 6.70 -5.50
CA PHE A 496 -1.29 6.61 -6.89
C PHE A 496 -0.38 7.80 -7.22
N GLN A 497 0.64 7.60 -8.04
CA GLN A 497 1.45 8.67 -8.60
C GLN A 497 1.30 8.60 -10.11
N GLN A 498 0.61 9.58 -10.68
CA GLN A 498 0.38 9.64 -12.12
C GLN A 498 1.70 9.86 -12.86
N ARG A 499 1.89 9.15 -13.96
CA ARG A 499 3.01 9.39 -14.87
C ARG A 499 2.67 10.59 -15.75
N GLU A 500 3.57 11.58 -15.83
CA GLU A 500 3.31 12.88 -16.49
C GLU A 500 2.76 12.76 -17.91
N THR A 501 3.15 11.72 -18.67
CA THR A 501 2.80 11.58 -20.08
C THR A 501 1.47 10.90 -20.37
N MET A 502 0.86 10.18 -19.40
CA MET A 502 -0.36 9.41 -19.66
C MET A 502 -1.28 9.36 -18.43
N ALA A 503 -2.49 9.89 -18.55
CA ALA A 503 -3.49 9.94 -17.47
C ALA A 503 -3.86 8.56 -16.89
N CYS A 504 -3.85 7.51 -17.72
CA CYS A 504 -4.26 6.16 -17.31
C CYS A 504 -3.15 5.34 -16.64
N CYS A 505 -1.92 5.84 -16.59
CA CYS A 505 -0.76 5.13 -16.06
C CYS A 505 -0.29 5.78 -14.77
N TRP A 506 -0.30 5.02 -13.69
CA TRP A 506 0.21 5.44 -12.37
C TRP A 506 1.03 4.36 -11.68
N ILE A 507 1.88 4.78 -10.75
CA ILE A 507 2.63 3.89 -9.86
C ILE A 507 1.97 3.92 -8.48
N CYS A 508 1.84 2.77 -7.84
CA CYS A 508 1.28 2.70 -6.48
C CYS A 508 2.41 2.73 -5.45
N GLU A 509 2.35 3.69 -4.54
CA GLU A 509 3.38 3.91 -3.51
C GLU A 509 2.77 3.72 -2.12
N ASN A 510 3.45 2.97 -1.26
CA ASN A 510 2.98 2.67 0.09
C ASN A 510 3.16 3.88 1.01
N CYS A 511 2.10 4.28 1.71
CA CYS A 511 2.23 5.22 2.82
C CYS A 511 2.89 4.53 4.05
N LEU A 512 3.58 5.31 4.87
CA LEU A 512 4.21 4.84 6.11
C LEU A 512 3.17 4.26 7.09
N PRO A 513 3.55 3.41 8.06
CA PRO A 513 2.59 2.77 8.96
C PRO A 513 1.74 3.72 9.83
N HIS A 514 2.24 4.91 10.13
CA HIS A 514 1.57 5.96 10.91
C HIS A 514 0.79 6.96 10.03
N GLN A 515 0.78 6.73 8.71
CA GLN A 515 0.10 7.56 7.73
C GLN A 515 -1.20 6.91 7.26
N PHE A 516 -2.16 7.76 6.89
CA PHE A 516 -3.36 7.38 6.17
C PHE A 516 -3.36 8.04 4.78
N VAL A 517 -4.11 7.46 3.84
CA VAL A 517 -4.25 7.98 2.48
C VAL A 517 -5.46 8.90 2.44
N ASN A 518 -5.23 10.16 2.09
CA ASN A 518 -6.33 11.06 1.73
C ASN A 518 -6.55 10.97 0.22
N TYR A 519 -7.54 10.18 -0.20
CA TYR A 519 -7.83 9.90 -1.61
C TYR A 519 -8.31 11.13 -2.41
N THR A 520 -8.83 12.17 -1.74
CA THR A 520 -9.29 13.41 -2.39
C THR A 520 -8.12 14.23 -2.93
N ILE A 521 -7.04 14.34 -2.13
CA ILE A 521 -5.80 15.04 -2.52
C ILE A 521 -4.72 14.08 -3.05
N ASN A 522 -4.97 12.77 -2.94
CA ASN A 522 -4.06 11.69 -3.29
C ASN A 522 -2.67 11.83 -2.63
N ARG A 523 -2.63 12.12 -1.32
CA ARG A 523 -1.40 12.24 -0.51
C ARG A 523 -1.47 11.41 0.77
N CYS A 524 -0.31 10.95 1.21
CA CYS A 524 -0.15 10.34 2.54
C CYS A 524 -0.08 11.44 3.60
N GLN A 525 -0.86 11.32 4.67
CA GLN A 525 -0.87 12.28 5.78
C GLN A 525 -0.61 11.56 7.10
N ASN A 526 0.16 12.18 7.99
CA ASN A 526 0.48 11.64 9.32
C ASN A 526 -0.74 11.76 10.24
N CYS A 527 -0.97 10.75 11.09
CA CYS A 527 -1.85 10.93 12.24
C CYS A 527 -1.19 11.81 13.31
N THR A 528 -1.99 12.63 13.99
CA THR A 528 -1.55 13.44 15.12
C THR A 528 -1.19 12.57 16.32
N LEU A 529 -0.34 13.08 17.22
CA LEU A 529 0.04 12.37 18.45
C LEU A 529 -1.21 11.94 19.24
N GLY A 530 -1.22 10.69 19.70
CA GLY A 530 -2.38 10.08 20.36
C GLY A 530 -3.41 9.46 19.41
N PHE A 531 -3.19 9.51 18.09
CA PHE A 531 -4.04 8.88 17.10
C PHE A 531 -3.27 7.92 16.20
N TRP A 532 -3.96 6.91 15.65
CA TRP A 532 -3.38 5.89 14.80
C TRP A 532 -4.27 5.58 13.58
N PRO A 533 -3.71 5.27 12.39
CA PRO A 533 -4.51 4.95 11.22
C PRO A 533 -5.46 3.76 11.46
N ASN A 534 -6.68 3.87 10.95
CA ASN A 534 -7.62 2.74 10.91
C ASN A 534 -7.13 1.63 9.96
N ILE A 535 -7.78 0.46 9.99
CA ILE A 535 -7.41 -0.71 9.16
C ILE A 535 -7.43 -0.38 7.66
N ASN A 536 -8.40 0.43 7.22
CA ASN A 536 -8.53 0.85 5.82
C ASN A 536 -7.57 1.99 5.44
N ARG A 537 -6.77 2.51 6.39
CA ARG A 537 -5.90 3.68 6.22
C ARG A 537 -6.58 4.87 5.55
N THR A 538 -7.83 5.14 5.90
CA THR A 538 -8.62 6.29 5.41
C THR A 538 -8.72 7.43 6.43
N GLY A 539 -8.38 7.18 7.70
CA GLY A 539 -8.41 8.18 8.76
C GLY A 539 -7.73 7.71 10.03
N CYS A 540 -7.70 8.57 11.04
CA CYS A 540 -7.02 8.33 12.31
C CYS A 540 -8.02 8.09 13.46
N LEU A 541 -7.76 7.10 14.30
CA LEU A 541 -8.54 6.76 15.48
C LEU A 541 -7.74 7.07 16.75
N PRO A 542 -8.37 7.56 17.83
CA PRO A 542 -7.66 7.82 19.09
C PRO A 542 -7.13 6.51 19.69
N LEU A 543 -5.89 6.54 20.16
CA LEU A 543 -5.28 5.43 20.88
C LEU A 543 -5.87 5.33 22.28
N PRO A 544 -6.28 4.14 22.75
CA PRO A 544 -6.74 3.98 24.12
C PRO A 544 -5.58 4.20 25.10
N HIS A 545 -5.83 4.94 26.19
CA HIS A 545 -4.84 5.14 27.25
C HIS A 545 -4.79 3.94 28.20
N GLU A 546 -3.60 3.42 28.41
CA GLU A 546 -3.34 2.33 29.34
C GLU A 546 -2.89 2.90 30.69
N ALA A 547 -3.54 2.44 31.76
CA ALA A 547 -3.11 2.68 33.13
C ALA A 547 -2.72 1.35 33.78
N LEU A 548 -1.87 1.40 34.80
CA LEU A 548 -1.47 0.19 35.54
C LEU A 548 -2.72 -0.48 36.15
N LEU A 549 -3.04 -1.67 35.67
CA LEU A 549 -4.18 -2.44 36.17
C LEU A 549 -3.87 -2.98 37.56
N TRP A 550 -4.81 -2.83 38.50
CA TRP A 550 -4.68 -3.37 39.86
C TRP A 550 -4.60 -4.90 39.90
N THR A 551 -5.08 -5.56 38.84
CA THR A 551 -5.01 -7.01 38.63
C THR A 551 -3.64 -7.48 38.15
N SER A 552 -2.71 -6.59 37.84
CA SER A 552 -1.35 -6.96 37.49
C SER A 552 -0.66 -7.66 38.66
N SER A 553 -0.02 -8.79 38.39
CA SER A 553 0.66 -9.62 39.41
C SER A 553 1.70 -8.81 40.20
N GLY A 554 2.42 -7.91 39.54
CA GLY A 554 3.37 -7.01 40.20
C GLY A 554 2.72 -6.06 41.20
N VAL A 555 1.55 -5.50 40.84
CA VAL A 555 0.81 -4.56 41.70
C VAL A 555 0.27 -5.27 42.94
N LEU A 556 -0.34 -6.45 42.75
CA LEU A 556 -0.84 -7.27 43.85
C LEU A 556 0.28 -7.64 44.84
N LEU A 557 1.43 -8.06 44.32
CA LEU A 557 2.59 -8.39 45.14
C LEU A 557 3.10 -7.19 45.95
N ALA A 558 3.13 -6.00 45.34
CA ALA A 558 3.55 -4.77 46.02
C ALA A 558 2.56 -4.35 47.13
N PHE A 559 1.24 -4.48 46.90
CA PHE A 559 0.23 -4.22 47.93
C PHE A 559 0.31 -5.19 49.10
N ILE A 560 0.48 -6.48 48.83
CA ILE A 560 0.67 -7.48 49.87
C ILE A 560 1.89 -7.13 50.72
N PHE A 561 3.02 -6.79 50.08
CA PHE A 561 4.24 -6.42 50.79
C PHE A 561 4.05 -5.16 51.67
N ALA A 562 3.44 -4.11 51.14
CA ALA A 562 3.14 -2.90 51.91
C ALA A 562 2.21 -3.17 53.09
N PHE A 563 1.16 -3.99 52.90
CA PHE A 563 0.20 -4.34 53.94
C PHE A 563 0.85 -5.11 55.11
N PHE A 564 1.66 -6.13 54.79
CA PHE A 564 2.44 -6.85 55.80
C PHE A 564 3.42 -5.93 56.54
N GLY A 565 4.07 -5.01 55.82
CA GLY A 565 4.95 -4.00 56.41
C GLY A 565 4.24 -3.08 57.41
N ILE A 566 3.05 -2.58 57.06
CA ILE A 566 2.21 -1.73 57.91
C ILE A 566 1.79 -2.48 59.18
N ILE A 567 1.25 -3.70 59.04
CA ILE A 567 0.83 -4.54 60.19
C ILE A 567 2.01 -4.76 61.15
N THR A 568 3.17 -5.15 60.61
CA THR A 568 4.36 -5.42 61.42
C THR A 568 4.85 -4.15 62.14
N THR A 569 4.74 -2.99 61.50
CA THR A 569 5.13 -1.69 62.08
C THR A 569 4.17 -1.26 63.20
N PHE A 570 2.85 -1.46 63.02
CA PHE A 570 1.86 -1.21 64.06
C PHE A 570 2.02 -2.15 65.26
N LEU A 571 2.25 -3.44 65.03
CA LEU A 571 2.57 -4.41 66.09
C LEU A 571 3.82 -3.98 66.87
N THR A 572 4.88 -3.57 66.16
CA THR A 572 6.12 -3.07 66.78
C THR A 572 5.84 -1.84 67.65
N THR A 573 5.08 -0.88 67.12
CA THR A 573 4.69 0.35 67.83
C THR A 573 3.87 0.04 69.07
N PHE A 574 2.88 -0.84 68.96
CA PHE A 574 2.04 -1.28 70.07
C PHE A 574 2.85 -1.95 71.19
N ILE A 575 3.78 -2.84 70.84
CA ILE A 575 4.67 -3.51 71.81
C ILE A 575 5.56 -2.49 72.53
N PHE A 576 6.11 -1.51 71.80
CA PHE A 576 6.94 -0.44 72.36
C PHE A 576 6.15 0.49 73.30
N LEU A 577 4.90 0.82 72.94
CA LEU A 577 3.99 1.62 73.78
C LEU A 577 3.61 0.87 75.06
N ARG A 578 3.30 -0.43 74.97
CA ARG A 578 2.97 -1.26 76.15
C ARG A 578 4.16 -1.42 77.09
N HIS A 579 5.37 -1.57 76.54
CA HIS A 579 6.61 -1.77 77.30
C HIS A 579 7.45 -0.50 77.44
N ASN A 580 6.81 0.68 77.40
CA ASN A 580 7.47 1.99 77.34
C ASN A 580 8.37 2.30 78.56
N HIS A 581 8.10 1.65 79.69
CA HIS A 581 8.88 1.77 80.93
C HIS A 581 10.05 0.78 81.02
N THR A 582 10.16 -0.17 80.09
CA THR A 582 11.18 -1.22 80.16
C THR A 582 12.59 -0.70 79.83
N PRO A 583 13.65 -1.23 80.46
CA PRO A 583 15.03 -0.82 80.22
C PRO A 583 15.47 -0.89 78.75
N VAL A 584 15.01 -1.87 77.97
CA VAL A 584 15.33 -2.00 76.53
C VAL A 584 14.78 -0.81 75.74
N VAL A 585 13.51 -0.47 75.96
CA VAL A 585 12.86 0.66 75.28
C VAL A 585 13.42 1.99 75.79
N LYS A 586 13.69 2.13 77.09
CA LYS A 586 14.20 3.36 77.72
C LYS A 586 15.69 3.64 77.45
N SER A 587 16.51 2.61 77.28
CA SER A 587 17.93 2.75 76.89
C SER A 587 18.05 3.24 75.44
N THR A 588 17.11 2.78 74.59
CA THR A 588 16.85 3.40 73.31
C THR A 588 16.20 4.77 73.52
N THR A 589 16.60 5.80 72.78
CA THR A 589 15.89 7.08 72.80
C THR A 589 14.49 6.89 72.23
N ARG A 590 13.49 6.81 73.13
CA ARG A 590 12.09 6.48 72.83
C ARG A 590 11.49 7.38 71.77
N GLU A 591 11.62 8.70 71.94
CA GLU A 591 11.12 9.70 71.00
C GLU A 591 11.64 9.46 69.57
N LEU A 592 12.94 9.26 69.40
CA LEU A 592 13.52 8.99 68.09
C LEU A 592 13.07 7.65 67.50
N SER A 593 12.74 6.67 68.35
CA SER A 593 12.24 5.38 67.87
C SER A 593 10.82 5.51 67.31
N TYR A 594 9.96 6.30 67.96
CA TYR A 594 8.63 6.60 67.44
C TYR A 594 8.70 7.46 66.16
N ILE A 595 9.65 8.40 66.08
CA ILE A 595 9.91 9.16 64.84
C ILE A 595 10.29 8.20 63.70
N ILE A 596 11.21 7.26 63.92
CA ILE A 596 11.58 6.25 62.91
C ILE A 596 10.38 5.39 62.51
N LEU A 597 9.59 4.89 63.47
CA LEU A 597 8.41 4.08 63.18
C LEU A 597 7.37 4.86 62.37
N SER A 598 7.20 6.15 62.64
CA SER A 598 6.30 7.00 61.83
C SER A 598 6.77 7.16 60.38
N GLY A 599 8.08 7.32 60.16
CA GLY A 599 8.67 7.35 58.82
C GLY A 599 8.51 6.02 58.08
N ILE A 600 8.72 4.89 58.77
CA ILE A 600 8.54 3.54 58.21
C ILE A 600 7.08 3.33 57.77
N THR A 601 6.10 3.69 58.61
CA THR A 601 4.68 3.60 58.27
C THR A 601 4.33 4.47 57.06
N ALA A 602 4.88 5.69 56.99
CA ALA A 602 4.69 6.57 55.84
C ALA A 602 5.28 5.97 54.55
N CYS A 603 6.48 5.37 54.59
CA CYS A 603 7.08 4.70 53.44
C CYS A 603 6.19 3.57 52.91
N TYR A 604 5.70 2.66 53.76
CA TYR A 604 4.79 1.60 53.29
C TYR A 604 3.48 2.17 52.72
N SER A 605 2.92 3.21 53.36
CA SER A 605 1.66 3.82 52.93
C SER A 605 1.77 4.49 51.55
N THR A 606 2.96 4.97 51.16
CA THR A 606 3.17 5.59 49.83
C THR A 606 2.94 4.64 48.67
N THR A 607 3.10 3.32 48.86
CA THR A 607 2.85 2.32 47.82
C THR A 607 1.45 2.43 47.23
N PHE A 608 0.44 2.73 48.05
CA PHE A 608 -0.94 2.88 47.58
C PHE A 608 -1.11 4.10 46.67
N ALA A 609 -0.44 5.21 46.98
CA ALA A 609 -0.47 6.40 46.14
C ALA A 609 0.32 6.21 44.82
N ILE A 610 1.46 5.52 44.87
CA ILE A 610 2.33 5.25 43.72
C ILE A 610 1.64 4.33 42.69
N LEU A 611 0.89 3.33 43.15
CA LEU A 611 0.23 2.33 42.30
C LEU A 611 -1.24 2.66 42.00
N ALA A 612 -1.77 3.76 42.55
CA ALA A 612 -3.08 4.26 42.16
C ALA A 612 -3.05 4.85 40.74
N ARG A 613 -4.22 4.96 40.11
CA ARG A 613 -4.34 5.59 38.80
C ARG A 613 -3.77 7.03 38.89
N PRO A 614 -2.86 7.44 37.99
CA PRO A 614 -2.30 8.79 38.02
C PRO A 614 -3.39 9.85 37.95
N SER A 615 -3.34 10.75 38.91
CA SER A 615 -4.21 11.90 39.09
C SER A 615 -3.37 12.99 39.72
N PHE A 616 -3.85 14.23 39.70
CA PHE A 616 -3.15 15.32 40.37
C PHE A 616 -2.78 14.97 41.83
N VAL A 617 -3.72 14.40 42.58
CA VAL A 617 -3.52 14.04 44.00
C VAL A 617 -2.49 12.91 44.16
N THR A 618 -2.61 11.82 43.39
CA THR A 618 -1.71 10.67 43.52
C THR A 618 -0.29 11.02 43.08
N CYS A 619 -0.13 11.87 42.07
CA CYS A 619 1.16 12.37 41.62
C CYS A 619 1.79 13.31 42.65
N PHE A 620 1.00 14.21 43.24
CA PHE A 620 1.46 15.07 44.32
C PHE A 620 1.96 14.27 45.53
N MET A 621 1.19 13.28 45.99
CA MET A 621 1.57 12.42 47.11
C MET A 621 2.83 11.59 46.80
N THR A 622 2.95 11.06 45.57
CA THR A 622 4.12 10.29 45.12
C THR A 622 5.40 11.12 45.08
N ARG A 623 5.29 12.41 44.73
CA ARG A 623 6.45 13.32 44.66
C ARG A 623 6.87 13.86 46.02
N THR A 624 5.95 13.99 46.97
CA THR A 624 6.20 14.70 48.24
C THR A 624 6.45 13.78 49.43
N ILE A 625 5.64 12.72 49.61
CA ILE A 625 5.69 11.89 50.83
C ILE A 625 6.99 11.08 50.92
N PRO A 626 7.46 10.36 49.87
CA PRO A 626 8.61 9.47 50.02
C PRO A 626 9.91 10.17 50.46
N PRO A 627 10.34 11.31 49.86
CA PRO A 627 11.55 11.99 50.32
C PRO A 627 11.48 12.45 51.78
N ILE A 628 10.32 12.98 52.20
CA ILE A 628 10.06 13.39 53.59
C ILE A 628 10.09 12.19 54.53
N ALA A 629 9.45 11.08 54.16
CA ALA A 629 9.39 9.87 54.98
C ALA A 629 10.78 9.25 55.22
N PHE A 630 11.63 9.20 54.18
CA PHE A 630 13.01 8.76 54.33
C PHE A 630 13.86 9.73 55.16
N SER A 631 13.65 11.03 55.01
CA SER A 631 14.36 12.03 55.81
C SER A 631 14.02 11.92 57.29
N ILE A 632 12.77 11.59 57.63
CA ILE A 632 12.35 11.28 59.01
C ILE A 632 13.16 10.11 59.59
N ILE A 633 13.32 9.02 58.82
CA ILE A 633 14.07 7.84 59.25
C ILE A 633 15.56 8.18 59.42
N TYR A 634 16.19 8.74 58.39
CA TYR A 634 17.64 8.96 58.38
C TYR A 634 18.09 10.10 59.28
N SER A 635 17.29 11.16 59.46
CA SER A 635 17.58 12.23 60.42
C SER A 635 17.58 11.72 61.86
N ALA A 636 16.63 10.84 62.20
CA ALA A 636 16.56 10.21 63.52
C ALA A 636 17.72 9.23 63.74
N LEU A 637 18.07 8.43 62.73
CA LEU A 637 19.24 7.54 62.77
C LEU A 637 20.56 8.29 62.89
N LEU A 638 20.72 9.40 62.15
CA LEU A 638 21.90 10.26 62.24
C LEU A 638 22.05 10.82 63.64
N THR A 639 20.97 11.37 64.19
CA THR A 639 20.96 11.96 65.54
C THR A 639 21.31 10.92 66.60
N LYS A 640 20.79 9.70 66.45
CA LYS A 640 21.07 8.57 67.33
C LYS A 640 22.52 8.10 67.24
N THR A 641 23.07 8.00 66.04
CA THR A 641 24.47 7.60 65.81
C THR A 641 25.44 8.68 66.28
N ASN A 642 25.10 9.96 66.05
CA ASN A 642 25.87 11.11 66.53
C ASN A 642 25.92 11.16 68.07
N ARG A 643 24.80 10.87 68.74
CA ARG A 643 24.77 10.71 70.22
C ARG A 643 25.77 9.65 70.68
N ILE A 644 25.78 8.47 70.06
CA ILE A 644 26.72 7.38 70.38
C ILE A 644 28.17 7.83 70.14
N ALA A 645 28.45 8.46 69.00
CA ALA A 645 29.78 8.98 68.67
C ALA A 645 30.28 10.05 69.66
N ARG A 646 29.40 10.95 70.14
CA ARG A 646 29.74 11.96 71.15
C ARG A 646 30.00 11.36 72.53
N ILE A 647 29.23 10.34 72.92
CA ILE A 647 29.46 9.60 74.17
C ILE A 647 30.85 8.90 74.11
N LEU A 648 31.19 8.29 72.97
CA LEU A 648 32.51 7.67 72.76
C LEU A 648 33.67 8.66 72.77
N ALA A 649 33.50 9.81 72.12
CA ALA A 649 34.51 10.87 72.09
C ALA A 649 34.75 11.46 73.49
N GLY A 650 33.69 11.57 74.30
CA GLY A 650 33.78 11.94 75.71
C GLY A 650 34.52 10.89 76.54
N SER A 651 34.31 9.60 76.28
CA SER A 651 34.96 8.51 77.03
C SER A 651 36.46 8.35 76.73
N LYS A 652 36.94 8.75 75.54
CA LYS A 652 38.37 8.64 75.18
C LYS A 652 39.24 9.78 75.72
N LYS A 653 38.66 10.94 76.06
CA LYS A 653 39.40 12.05 76.67
C LYS A 653 39.40 11.88 78.19
N ARG A 654 40.53 11.42 78.75
CA ARG A 654 40.75 11.15 80.19
C ARG A 654 40.52 12.36 81.12
N ILE A 655 40.31 13.56 80.57
CA ILE A 655 40.02 14.80 81.30
C ILE A 655 38.85 15.49 80.58
N LEU A 656 37.65 15.38 81.15
CA LEU A 656 36.39 15.88 80.58
C LEU A 656 36.13 17.32 81.07
N THR A 657 36.86 18.32 80.56
CA THR A 657 36.71 19.72 81.00
C THR A 657 35.45 20.44 80.48
N LYS A 658 34.65 19.80 79.62
CA LYS A 658 33.34 20.31 79.17
C LYS A 658 32.33 19.18 79.00
N LYS A 659 31.16 19.32 79.63
CA LYS A 659 29.99 18.46 79.38
C LYS A 659 29.63 18.55 77.89
N PRO A 660 29.61 17.45 77.12
CA PRO A 660 29.31 17.52 75.70
C PRO A 660 27.92 18.14 75.50
N ARG A 661 27.82 19.18 74.67
CA ARG A 661 26.57 19.90 74.38
C ARG A 661 25.63 19.01 73.54
N PHE A 662 24.32 19.24 73.67
CA PHE A 662 23.23 18.59 72.91
C PHE A 662 23.02 17.08 73.16
N LEU A 663 23.33 16.57 74.36
CA LEU A 663 22.98 15.19 74.74
C LEU A 663 21.56 15.02 75.28
N SER A 664 20.82 16.10 75.54
CA SER A 664 19.43 16.04 76.05
C SER A 664 18.47 15.44 75.01
N THR A 665 17.46 14.71 75.45
CA THR A 665 16.42 14.14 74.57
C THR A 665 15.72 15.23 73.76
N SER A 666 15.38 16.36 74.39
CA SER A 666 14.75 17.50 73.69
C SER A 666 15.66 18.05 72.58
N SER A 667 16.97 18.17 72.84
CA SER A 667 17.91 18.61 71.79
C SER A 667 18.01 17.61 70.64
N GLN A 668 17.89 16.31 70.88
CA GLN A 668 17.92 15.30 69.82
C GLN A 668 16.67 15.36 68.93
N VAL A 669 15.50 15.53 69.53
CA VAL A 669 14.24 15.70 68.78
C VAL A 669 14.29 16.98 67.94
N ILE A 670 14.75 18.10 68.50
CA ILE A 670 14.91 19.37 67.76
C ILE A 670 15.87 19.20 66.59
N ILE A 671 17.06 18.60 66.80
CA ILE A 671 18.03 18.36 65.71
C ILE A 671 17.39 17.50 64.60
N THR A 672 16.63 16.47 64.97
CA THR A 672 15.96 15.59 64.00
C THR A 672 14.98 16.39 63.15
N TRP A 673 14.11 17.20 63.78
CA TRP A 673 13.13 18.01 63.05
C TRP A 673 13.75 19.14 62.23
N LEU A 674 14.89 19.69 62.63
CA LEU A 674 15.63 20.66 61.81
C LEU A 674 16.17 20.01 60.53
N LEU A 675 16.71 18.79 60.61
CA LEU A 675 17.18 18.05 59.44
C LEU A 675 16.02 17.65 58.50
N VAL A 676 14.86 17.31 59.06
CA VAL A 676 13.63 17.04 58.29
C VAL A 676 13.09 18.33 57.67
N ALA A 677 13.17 19.47 58.35
CA ALA A 677 12.71 20.76 57.81
C ALA A 677 13.49 21.19 56.56
N ILE A 678 14.79 20.88 56.50
CA ILE A 678 15.60 21.10 55.28
C ILE A 678 15.01 20.32 54.10
N GLU A 679 14.64 19.05 54.31
CA GLU A 679 14.00 18.24 53.27
C GLU A 679 12.66 18.81 52.83
N CYS A 680 11.82 19.24 53.78
CA CYS A 680 10.52 19.86 53.45
C CYS A 680 10.69 21.10 52.57
N ILE A 681 11.73 21.92 52.79
CA ILE A 681 12.04 23.09 51.96
C ILE A 681 12.48 22.65 50.56
N ILE A 682 13.35 21.63 50.45
CA ILE A 682 13.80 21.09 49.15
C ILE A 682 12.60 20.57 48.34
N VAL A 683 11.72 19.79 48.97
CA VAL A 683 10.50 19.26 48.34
C VAL A 683 9.54 20.38 47.94
N ALA A 684 9.32 21.37 48.80
CA ALA A 684 8.44 22.50 48.48
C ALA A 684 8.96 23.32 47.29
N ALA A 685 10.27 23.63 47.27
CA ALA A 685 10.90 24.33 46.15
C ALA A 685 10.78 23.53 44.84
N GLY A 686 11.03 22.21 44.89
CA GLY A 686 10.91 21.33 43.72
C GLY A 686 9.49 21.20 43.17
N VAL A 687 8.46 21.24 44.03
CA VAL A 687 7.05 21.20 43.60
C VAL A 687 6.59 22.56 43.03
N ILE A 688 7.11 23.67 43.54
CA ILE A 688 6.80 25.02 43.00
C ILE A 688 7.42 25.18 41.59
N GLN A 689 8.64 24.68 41.38
CA GLN A 689 9.30 24.73 40.08
C GLN A 689 8.61 23.85 39.03
N GLU A 690 8.18 22.64 39.42
CA GLU A 690 7.49 21.71 38.53
C GLU A 690 6.36 21.01 39.30
N MET A 691 5.14 21.50 39.07
CA MET A 691 3.92 20.96 39.67
C MET A 691 3.64 19.56 39.10
N PRO A 692 3.47 18.53 39.95
CA PRO A 692 3.16 17.19 39.47
C PRO A 692 1.72 17.08 38.94
N TYR A 693 1.56 16.59 37.72
CA TYR A 693 0.24 16.32 37.11
C TYR A 693 0.21 14.96 36.41
N ALA A 694 -0.99 14.45 36.12
CA ALA A 694 -1.17 13.24 35.33
C ALA A 694 -1.04 13.56 33.84
N GLY A 695 -0.07 12.96 33.17
CA GLY A 695 0.23 13.17 31.76
C GLY A 695 0.54 11.87 31.03
N PHE A 696 1.00 11.99 29.80
CA PHE A 696 1.43 10.84 29.00
C PHE A 696 2.95 10.82 28.95
N ASP A 697 3.51 9.61 28.92
CA ASP A 697 4.96 9.43 28.80
C ASP A 697 5.48 10.11 27.51
N PRO A 698 6.48 11.01 27.59
CA PRO A 698 7.07 11.64 26.42
C PRO A 698 7.79 10.64 25.48
N TYR A 699 8.19 9.46 25.98
CA TYR A 699 8.81 8.43 25.15
C TYR A 699 7.76 7.63 24.39
N TYR A 700 7.49 8.10 23.18
CA TYR A 700 6.48 7.58 22.25
C TYR A 700 6.76 6.14 21.82
N GLN A 701 5.90 5.20 22.22
CA GLN A 701 5.81 3.90 21.56
C GLN A 701 4.74 4.00 20.45
N PRO A 702 5.00 3.51 19.21
CA PRO A 702 4.15 3.78 18.04
C PRO A 702 2.67 3.44 18.18
N ARG A 703 2.27 2.64 19.17
CA ARG A 703 0.89 2.18 19.36
C ARG A 703 0.44 2.15 20.83
N ARG A 704 1.16 2.81 21.73
CA ARG A 704 0.84 2.77 23.17
C ARG A 704 0.89 4.14 23.79
N MET A 705 -0.14 4.45 24.57
CA MET A 705 -0.28 5.70 25.29
C MET A 705 -0.45 5.36 26.77
N VAL A 706 0.62 5.51 27.55
CA VAL A 706 0.64 5.14 28.97
C VAL A 706 0.41 6.39 29.82
N LEU A 707 -0.57 6.32 30.72
CA LEU A 707 -0.85 7.39 31.68
C LEU A 707 0.16 7.31 32.84
N THR A 708 0.89 8.40 33.09
CA THR A 708 1.95 8.48 34.13
C THR A 708 1.85 9.80 34.91
N CYS A 709 2.60 9.92 36.01
CA CYS A 709 2.82 11.20 36.65
C CYS A 709 3.96 11.91 35.92
N SER A 710 3.63 12.99 35.20
CA SER A 710 4.60 13.72 34.39
C SER A 710 5.56 14.47 35.31
N THR A 711 6.84 14.10 35.24
CA THR A 711 7.93 14.71 36.01
C THR A 711 9.25 14.49 35.28
N THR A 712 10.09 15.50 35.22
CA THR A 712 11.48 15.32 34.78
C THR A 712 12.23 14.38 35.73
N THR A 713 13.17 13.60 35.19
CA THR A 713 14.01 12.68 35.98
C THR A 713 14.79 13.44 37.05
N PHE A 714 15.34 14.61 36.70
CA PHE A 714 16.08 15.45 37.62
C PHE A 714 15.21 15.92 38.79
N ALA A 715 14.02 16.44 38.52
CA ALA A 715 13.18 16.97 39.57
C ALA A 715 12.55 15.88 40.45
N PHE A 716 12.41 14.65 39.94
CA PHE A 716 12.04 13.50 40.76
C PHE A 716 13.19 13.05 41.69
N LEU A 717 14.42 13.00 41.20
CA LEU A 717 15.59 12.50 41.95
C LEU A 717 16.20 13.54 42.90
N SER A 718 16.06 14.84 42.61
CA SER A 718 16.69 15.92 43.38
C SER A 718 16.39 15.89 44.90
N PRO A 719 15.16 15.67 45.40
CA PRO A 719 14.92 15.61 46.85
C PRO A 719 15.62 14.39 47.50
N PHE A 720 15.83 13.30 46.77
CA PHE A 720 16.54 12.14 47.30
C PHE A 720 18.06 12.37 47.49
N LEU A 721 18.64 13.43 46.92
CA LEU A 721 20.06 13.76 47.13
C LEU A 721 20.36 14.11 48.59
N TRP A 722 19.46 14.81 49.28
CA TRP A 722 19.58 15.07 50.71
C TRP A 722 19.50 13.78 51.53
N ASN A 723 18.62 12.86 51.14
CA ASN A 723 18.54 11.54 51.75
C ASN A 723 19.85 10.74 51.58
N LEU A 724 20.44 10.74 50.38
CA LEU A 724 21.76 10.11 50.12
C LEU A 724 22.87 10.75 50.96
N PHE A 725 22.84 12.08 51.12
CA PHE A 725 23.76 12.79 52.00
C PHE A 725 23.61 12.35 53.47
N LEU A 726 22.37 12.28 53.99
CA LEU A 726 22.09 11.79 55.34
C LEU A 726 22.55 10.34 55.53
N ILE A 727 22.29 9.46 54.54
CA ILE A 727 22.73 8.05 54.55
C ILE A 727 24.26 7.96 54.60
N THR A 728 24.95 8.76 53.79
CA THR A 728 26.42 8.78 53.73
C THR A 728 27.00 9.23 55.07
N LEU A 729 26.48 10.33 55.64
CA LEU A 729 26.89 10.81 56.97
C LEU A 729 26.62 9.76 58.06
N CYS A 730 25.44 9.14 58.06
CA CYS A 730 25.10 8.06 58.99
C CYS A 730 26.07 6.89 58.88
N THR A 731 26.43 6.50 57.65
CA THR A 731 27.36 5.40 57.38
C THR A 731 28.77 5.72 57.89
N LEU A 732 29.25 6.95 57.69
CA LEU A 732 30.54 7.41 58.21
C LEU A 732 30.56 7.39 59.75
N TYR A 733 29.50 7.87 60.40
CA TYR A 733 29.37 7.80 61.86
C TYR A 733 29.27 6.35 62.36
N ALA A 734 28.50 5.50 61.67
CA ALA A 734 28.35 4.09 62.05
C ALA A 734 29.70 3.36 61.96
N PHE A 735 30.47 3.60 60.90
CA PHE A 735 31.83 3.08 60.75
C PHE A 735 32.74 3.53 61.89
N LYS A 736 32.68 4.81 62.28
CA LYS A 736 33.45 5.35 63.42
C LYS A 736 33.07 4.69 64.75
N THR A 737 31.83 4.24 64.90
CA THR A 737 31.33 3.55 66.10
C THR A 737 31.51 2.03 66.09
N ARG A 738 32.02 1.42 65.00
CA ARG A 738 32.06 -0.05 64.84
C ARG A 738 32.89 -0.79 65.92
N ASN A 739 33.91 -0.14 66.47
CA ASN A 739 34.81 -0.70 67.49
C ASN A 739 34.29 -0.53 68.93
N LEU A 740 32.98 -0.43 69.10
CA LEU A 740 32.34 -0.36 70.42
C LEU A 740 32.48 -1.72 71.15
N PRO A 741 32.72 -1.73 72.48
CA PRO A 741 32.72 -2.97 73.26
C PRO A 741 31.36 -3.65 73.18
N GLU A 742 31.33 -4.99 73.29
CA GLU A 742 30.17 -5.89 73.05
C GLU A 742 28.87 -5.45 73.76
N ASN A 743 28.97 -4.67 74.83
CA ASN A 743 27.83 -4.11 75.56
C ASN A 743 27.00 -3.07 74.74
N PHE A 744 27.45 -2.63 73.57
CA PHE A 744 26.72 -1.69 72.70
C PHE A 744 26.32 -2.31 71.34
N ASN A 745 25.76 -3.52 71.37
CA ASN A 745 25.24 -4.23 70.17
C ASN A 745 24.33 -3.38 69.27
N GLU A 746 23.67 -2.34 69.80
CA GLU A 746 22.83 -1.42 69.03
C GLU A 746 23.58 -0.70 67.89
N ALA A 747 24.85 -0.33 68.09
CA ALA A 747 25.60 0.36 67.05
C ALA A 747 25.94 -0.54 65.87
N LYS A 748 26.14 -1.85 66.11
CA LYS A 748 26.37 -2.85 65.06
C LYS A 748 25.12 -2.98 64.17
N PHE A 749 23.93 -3.05 64.76
CA PHE A 749 22.68 -3.11 64.02
C PHE A 749 22.41 -1.84 63.20
N ILE A 750 22.73 -0.66 63.75
CA ILE A 750 22.66 0.59 62.99
C ILE A 750 23.62 0.55 61.80
N GLY A 751 24.87 0.13 62.00
CA GLY A 751 25.84 0.00 60.91
C GLY A 751 25.37 -0.94 59.81
N PHE A 752 24.89 -2.13 60.17
CA PHE A 752 24.33 -3.08 59.21
C PHE A 752 23.12 -2.52 58.46
N THR A 753 22.23 -1.79 59.15
CA THR A 753 21.10 -1.09 58.54
C THR A 753 21.57 -0.09 57.49
N MET A 754 22.59 0.72 57.81
CA MET A 754 23.13 1.71 56.87
C MET A 754 23.79 1.07 55.64
N TYR A 755 24.53 -0.04 55.83
CA TYR A 755 25.14 -0.75 54.70
C TYR A 755 24.11 -1.36 53.76
N CYS A 756 23.09 -2.06 54.30
CA CYS A 756 22.00 -2.59 53.49
C CYS A 756 21.22 -1.48 52.79
N THR A 757 21.01 -0.35 53.47
CA THR A 757 20.35 0.83 52.90
C THR A 757 21.12 1.35 51.69
N LEU A 758 22.45 1.51 51.79
CA LEU A 758 23.28 1.97 50.66
C LEU A 758 23.07 1.09 49.42
N VAL A 759 23.10 -0.23 49.59
CA VAL A 759 22.89 -1.20 48.49
C VAL A 759 21.50 -1.04 47.87
N VAL A 760 20.45 -0.91 48.69
CA VAL A 760 19.07 -0.74 48.20
C VAL A 760 18.91 0.57 47.42
N TRP A 761 19.49 1.68 47.90
CA TRP A 761 19.42 2.98 47.21
C TRP A 761 20.20 2.99 45.90
N THR A 762 21.39 2.37 45.85
CA THR A 762 22.14 2.21 44.59
C THR A 762 21.33 1.40 43.58
N ALA A 763 20.73 0.28 44.00
CA ALA A 763 19.87 -0.53 43.13
C ALA A 763 18.62 0.24 42.65
N PHE A 764 17.99 1.03 43.52
CA PHE A 764 16.84 1.86 43.17
C PHE A 764 17.17 2.85 42.05
N ILE A 765 18.27 3.61 42.17
CA ILE A 765 18.68 4.60 41.17
C ILE A 765 18.88 3.94 39.81
N VAL A 766 19.63 2.83 39.77
CA VAL A 766 19.89 2.08 38.52
C VAL A 766 18.59 1.57 37.90
N LEU A 767 17.71 0.96 38.69
CA LEU A 767 16.45 0.41 38.19
C LEU A 767 15.49 1.52 37.72
N HIS A 768 15.43 2.65 38.43
CA HIS A 768 14.55 3.76 38.09
C HIS A 768 14.90 4.40 36.75
N LEU A 769 16.19 4.49 36.43
CA LEU A 769 16.68 5.03 35.16
C LEU A 769 16.51 4.04 33.99
N GLY A 770 16.59 2.72 34.23
CA GLY A 770 16.56 1.70 33.16
C GLY A 770 15.20 1.08 32.84
N THR A 771 14.19 1.25 33.70
CA THR A 771 12.88 0.60 33.57
C THR A 771 11.81 1.52 32.99
N THR A 772 10.89 0.94 32.22
CA THR A 772 9.64 1.63 31.80
C THR A 772 8.60 1.62 32.92
N ASN A 773 8.62 0.62 33.80
CA ASN A 773 7.64 0.45 34.88
C ASN A 773 8.10 1.16 36.16
N LYS A 774 8.34 2.49 36.07
CA LYS A 774 8.90 3.30 37.17
C LYS A 774 8.10 3.17 38.46
N ALA A 775 6.76 3.17 38.39
CA ALA A 775 5.88 3.06 39.56
C ALA A 775 6.10 1.77 40.36
N LEU A 776 6.24 0.63 39.68
CA LEU A 776 6.44 -0.66 40.32
C LEU A 776 7.82 -0.74 40.99
N THR A 777 8.85 -0.27 40.30
CA THR A 777 10.22 -0.20 40.83
C THR A 777 10.31 0.70 42.07
N MET A 778 9.64 1.86 42.06
CA MET A 778 9.56 2.76 43.21
C MET A 778 8.92 2.05 44.42
N SER A 779 7.75 1.43 44.23
CA SER A 779 7.04 0.75 45.31
C SER A 779 7.88 -0.36 45.96
N PHE A 780 8.48 -1.26 45.16
CA PHE A 780 9.31 -2.32 45.71
C PHE A 780 10.54 -1.77 46.44
N SER A 781 11.24 -0.82 45.83
CA SER A 781 12.46 -0.24 46.43
C SER A 781 12.17 0.43 47.77
N PHE A 782 11.06 1.18 47.87
CA PHE A 782 10.69 1.87 49.09
C PHE A 782 10.25 0.90 50.19
N ASN A 783 9.47 -0.14 49.85
CA ASN A 783 9.08 -1.19 50.79
C ASN A 783 10.28 -1.99 51.30
N VAL A 784 11.24 -2.34 50.42
CA VAL A 784 12.49 -3.03 50.82
C VAL A 784 13.31 -2.15 51.78
N SER A 785 13.48 -0.87 51.46
CA SER A 785 14.23 0.06 52.31
C SER A 785 13.61 0.19 53.71
N ALA A 786 12.28 0.33 53.78
CA ALA A 786 11.54 0.36 55.05
C ALA A 786 11.65 -0.96 55.83
N SER A 787 11.62 -2.10 55.14
CA SER A 787 11.76 -3.44 55.74
C SER A 787 13.14 -3.66 56.34
N VAL A 788 14.20 -3.22 55.66
CA VAL A 788 15.59 -3.28 56.16
C VAL A 788 15.70 -2.50 57.47
N ALA A 789 15.14 -1.28 57.54
CA ALA A 789 15.14 -0.49 58.76
C ALA A 789 14.33 -1.16 59.89
N LEU A 790 13.14 -1.68 59.60
CA LEU A 790 12.28 -2.34 60.59
C LEU A 790 12.95 -3.61 61.15
N ALA A 791 13.39 -4.51 60.27
CA ALA A 791 13.99 -5.78 60.64
C ALA A 791 15.28 -5.58 61.44
N LEU A 792 16.21 -4.74 60.98
CA LEU A 792 17.53 -4.67 61.60
C LEU A 792 17.55 -3.82 62.88
N LEU A 793 16.71 -2.79 62.98
CA LEU A 793 16.70 -1.90 64.15
C LEU A 793 15.78 -2.36 65.28
N PHE A 794 14.63 -2.96 64.93
CA PHE A 794 13.58 -3.28 65.91
C PHE A 794 13.46 -4.76 66.22
N PHE A 795 13.73 -5.68 65.28
CA PHE A 795 13.65 -7.12 65.55
C PHE A 795 14.52 -7.56 66.74
N PRO A 796 15.80 -7.14 66.88
CA PRO A 796 16.60 -7.53 68.04
C PRO A 796 16.01 -7.06 69.38
N LYS A 797 15.29 -5.94 69.37
CA LYS A 797 14.66 -5.36 70.57
C LYS A 797 13.34 -6.04 70.90
N LEU A 798 12.51 -6.28 69.89
CA LEU A 798 11.29 -7.07 70.03
C LEU A 798 11.60 -8.48 70.50
N TYR A 799 12.65 -9.10 69.96
CA TYR A 799 13.12 -10.41 70.37
C TYR A 799 13.46 -10.45 71.87
N ILE A 800 14.19 -9.45 72.37
CA ILE A 800 14.48 -9.34 73.82
C ILE A 800 13.20 -9.07 74.63
N ILE A 801 12.29 -8.21 74.17
CA ILE A 801 11.07 -7.87 74.92
C ILE A 801 10.11 -9.06 75.01
N ILE A 802 9.99 -9.88 73.96
CA ILE A 802 9.00 -10.96 73.85
C ILE A 802 9.56 -12.29 74.37
N PHE A 803 10.76 -12.70 73.90
CA PHE A 803 11.28 -14.04 74.14
C PHE A 803 12.30 -14.12 75.28
N HIS A 804 12.94 -13.00 75.63
CA HIS A 804 13.95 -12.94 76.69
C HIS A 804 13.69 -11.82 77.72
N PRO A 805 12.51 -11.78 78.37
CA PRO A 805 12.17 -10.74 79.33
C PRO A 805 13.15 -10.67 80.51
N GLU A 806 13.87 -11.75 80.81
CA GLU A 806 14.95 -11.80 81.82
C GLU A 806 16.13 -10.87 81.49
N LYS A 807 16.36 -10.58 80.19
CA LYS A 807 17.37 -9.60 79.74
C LYS A 807 16.84 -8.17 79.73
N ASN A 808 15.54 -7.99 79.98
CA ASN A 808 14.88 -6.69 80.03
C ASN A 808 14.94 -6.04 81.42
N VAL A 809 16.07 -6.20 82.12
CA VAL A 809 16.34 -5.63 83.44
C VAL A 809 17.49 -4.63 83.36
N ARG A 810 17.47 -3.61 84.23
CA ARG A 810 18.49 -2.54 84.25
C ARG A 810 19.90 -3.10 84.53
N ALA A 811 19.98 -4.24 85.22
CA ALA A 811 21.23 -4.93 85.54
C ALA A 811 21.97 -5.44 84.30
N SER A 812 21.27 -5.83 83.23
CA SER A 812 21.89 -6.31 81.98
C SER A 812 22.52 -5.19 81.14
N TYR A 813 22.23 -3.92 81.43
CA TYR A 813 22.74 -2.74 80.70
C TYR A 813 23.66 -1.84 81.53
N ALA A 814 23.75 -2.09 82.85
CA ALA A 814 24.69 -1.39 83.71
C ALA A 814 26.02 -2.14 83.66
N THR A 815 27.04 -1.55 83.04
CA THR A 815 28.42 -2.02 83.15
C THR A 815 28.72 -2.30 84.61
N THR A 816 29.05 -3.56 84.90
CA THR A 816 29.22 -4.13 86.23
C THR A 816 29.93 -3.16 87.16
N LYS A 817 29.37 -2.96 88.37
CA LYS A 817 30.00 -2.21 89.48
C LYS A 817 31.47 -2.59 89.72
N LEU A 818 31.93 -3.73 89.21
CA LEU A 818 33.29 -4.26 89.23
C LEU A 818 34.38 -3.43 88.55
N ILE A 819 34.09 -2.40 87.74
CA ILE A 819 35.15 -1.58 87.09
C ILE A 819 35.41 -0.24 87.82
N ARG A 820 34.54 0.18 88.77
CA ARG A 820 34.71 1.45 89.52
C ARG A 820 35.32 1.28 90.92
N CYS A 821 35.57 0.06 91.39
CA CYS A 821 36.12 -0.19 92.73
C CYS A 821 37.65 -0.30 92.79
N HIS A 822 38.39 -0.21 91.68
CA HIS A 822 39.86 -0.27 91.68
C HIS A 822 40.58 1.09 91.54
N PHE A 823 39.84 2.20 91.49
CA PHE A 823 40.41 3.55 91.45
C PHE A 823 39.61 4.51 92.33
N GLY A 824 40.05 4.64 93.59
CA GLY A 824 39.84 5.82 94.43
C GLY A 824 38.52 5.92 95.19
N ASN A 825 38.48 5.39 96.41
CA ASN A 825 37.78 6.04 97.54
C ASN A 825 38.30 5.50 98.89
N SER A 826 39.36 6.12 99.44
CA SER A 826 39.60 6.18 100.87
C SER A 826 39.84 7.64 101.22
N GLN A 827 38.77 8.33 101.62
CA GLN A 827 38.86 9.58 102.36
C GLN A 827 38.85 9.24 103.85
N GLY A 828 39.74 9.91 104.60
CA GLY A 828 39.55 10.28 106.01
C GLY A 828 39.69 9.18 107.06
N MET A 829 40.85 9.12 107.72
CA MET A 829 40.88 9.32 109.17
C MET A 829 42.27 9.72 109.66
N ASP A 830 42.24 10.58 110.67
CA ASP A 830 43.32 11.36 111.25
C ASP A 830 44.47 10.58 111.91
N SER A 831 45.57 11.32 112.09
CA SER A 831 46.35 11.48 113.34
C SER A 831 47.85 11.13 113.29
N LYS A 832 48.57 11.97 114.03
CA LYS A 832 50.03 12.21 114.08
C LYS A 832 50.77 11.20 114.98
N ASN A 833 52.10 11.27 114.92
CA ASN A 833 53.14 10.72 115.84
C ASN A 833 53.62 9.31 115.48
N MET A 834 54.88 9.06 115.12
CA MET A 834 56.16 9.26 115.82
C MET A 834 56.27 8.48 117.14
N SER A 835 57.15 7.46 117.11
CA SER A 835 57.88 6.80 118.22
C SER A 835 57.12 5.98 119.29
N SER A 836 57.53 4.69 119.42
CA SER A 836 57.84 3.90 120.65
C SER A 836 57.40 2.41 120.52
N ILE A 837 58.33 1.44 120.40
CA ILE A 837 58.96 0.63 121.49
C ILE A 837 57.92 -0.33 122.15
N SER A 838 58.00 -1.67 122.05
CA SER A 838 59.04 -2.54 122.65
C SER A 838 58.85 -4.05 122.39
N LYS A 839 59.99 -4.77 122.36
CA LYS A 839 60.27 -6.19 122.72
C LYS A 839 59.80 -7.29 121.73
N LEU A 840 60.65 -8.22 121.26
CA LEU A 840 61.72 -8.94 121.96
C LEU A 840 62.83 -9.47 121.00
N ARG A 841 64.09 -9.20 121.40
CA ARG A 841 65.31 -10.04 121.34
C ARG A 841 66.03 -10.40 120.02
N THR A 842 67.22 -9.79 119.88
CA THR A 842 68.58 -10.36 119.65
C THR A 842 68.82 -11.23 118.41
N SER A 843 69.90 -11.11 117.64
CA SER A 843 71.09 -10.24 117.64
C SER A 843 71.84 -10.45 116.32
N GLN A 844 72.45 -9.37 115.82
CA GLN A 844 73.74 -9.32 115.10
C GLN A 844 73.86 -10.04 113.75
N GLN A 845 73.98 -9.25 112.68
CA GLN A 845 75.23 -8.98 111.94
C GLN A 845 75.38 -10.00 110.78
N SER A 846 75.77 -9.66 109.57
CA SER A 846 76.31 -8.44 108.99
C SER A 846 76.55 -8.74 107.50
N PHE A 847 76.55 -7.67 106.71
CA PHE A 847 77.39 -7.48 105.53
C PHE A 847 77.08 -8.17 104.18
N SER A 848 76.84 -7.26 103.22
CA SER A 848 77.49 -7.10 101.91
C SER A 848 77.09 -7.92 100.68
N SER A 849 76.99 -7.14 99.59
CA SER A 849 77.36 -7.38 98.19
C SER A 849 76.53 -8.32 97.32
N HIS A 850 75.81 -7.72 96.35
CA HIS A 850 76.06 -7.81 94.89
C HIS A 850 76.94 -8.96 94.34
N PRO A 851 76.89 -9.27 93.03
CA PRO A 851 75.77 -9.55 92.13
C PRO A 851 76.11 -10.84 91.30
N THR A 852 75.50 -10.99 90.11
CA THR A 852 76.06 -11.68 88.92
C THR A 852 75.90 -13.20 88.75
N ARG A 853 75.19 -13.53 87.64
CA ARG A 853 75.69 -14.25 86.44
C ARG A 853 75.46 -15.76 86.27
N THR A 854 75.14 -16.06 85.00
CA THR A 854 75.49 -17.26 84.19
C THR A 854 74.71 -18.54 84.49
N ALA A 855 73.82 -18.95 83.57
CA ALA A 855 74.06 -19.79 82.39
C ALA A 855 74.06 -21.29 82.79
N SER A 856 73.35 -22.18 82.10
CA SER A 856 73.68 -22.64 80.76
C SER A 856 72.96 -24.00 80.50
N ILE A 857 73.05 -24.51 79.26
CA ILE A 857 72.98 -25.94 78.85
C ILE A 857 71.55 -26.52 78.66
N HIS A 858 71.16 -27.21 77.57
CA HIS A 858 71.70 -27.55 76.24
C HIS A 858 70.59 -28.33 75.47
N VAL A 859 70.66 -28.33 74.12
CA VAL A 859 70.45 -29.48 73.19
C VAL A 859 69.04 -30.01 72.89
N SER A 860 68.64 -30.46 71.69
CA SER A 860 69.04 -30.35 70.27
C SER A 860 68.11 -31.29 69.45
N GLN A 861 68.00 -31.05 68.14
CA GLN A 861 67.77 -32.03 67.05
C GLN A 861 66.34 -32.53 66.68
N SER A 862 65.94 -32.07 65.47
CA SER A 862 65.18 -32.71 64.36
C SER A 862 65.38 -34.23 64.16
N PRO A 863 64.63 -35.03 63.32
CA PRO A 863 63.90 -34.69 62.07
C PRO A 863 62.60 -35.53 61.78
N SER A 864 62.14 -35.53 60.52
CA SER A 864 61.22 -36.49 59.82
C SER A 864 59.72 -36.46 60.16
N GLN A 865 58.82 -36.10 59.23
CA GLN A 865 58.34 -36.79 58.01
C GLN A 865 57.30 -37.91 58.25
N ASP A 866 56.10 -37.59 57.75
CA ASP A 866 55.14 -38.43 57.05
C ASP A 866 54.15 -39.37 57.78
N ALA A 867 52.91 -39.17 57.32
CA ALA A 867 51.86 -40.15 57.04
C ALA A 867 50.85 -40.56 58.15
N SER A 868 49.64 -40.00 57.98
CA SER A 868 48.32 -40.66 58.01
C SER A 868 47.92 -41.43 59.28
N THR A 869 46.83 -41.09 59.98
CA THR A 869 45.45 -41.27 59.46
C THR A 869 44.41 -40.70 60.44
N GLN A 870 43.49 -39.90 59.90
CA GLN A 870 42.02 -39.90 60.10
C GLN A 870 41.41 -40.07 61.51
N THR A 871 40.76 -39.01 62.01
CA THR A 871 39.28 -38.85 61.92
C THR A 871 38.85 -37.44 62.38
N ASP A 872 38.18 -36.72 61.47
CA ASP A 872 37.82 -35.28 61.46
C ASP A 872 36.90 -34.87 62.63
N SER A 873 37.04 -33.78 63.39
CA SER A 873 37.51 -32.39 63.24
C SER A 873 36.41 -31.32 63.02
N ASN A 874 36.19 -30.55 64.11
CA ASN A 874 35.82 -29.13 64.22
C ASN A 874 34.36 -28.63 64.07
N ASN A 875 33.67 -28.64 65.22
CA ASN A 875 33.04 -27.50 65.92
C ASN A 875 32.57 -26.29 65.10
N SER A 876 31.25 -26.08 64.99
CA SER A 876 30.63 -24.76 65.21
C SER A 876 29.08 -24.80 65.31
N SER A 877 28.57 -24.17 66.39
CA SER A 877 27.29 -23.46 66.53
C SER A 877 25.97 -24.13 66.06
N PHE A 878 25.24 -24.63 67.06
CA PHE A 878 23.86 -25.09 67.07
C PHE A 878 22.86 -24.13 66.36
N ALA A 879 22.29 -24.55 65.24
CA ALA A 879 21.08 -23.99 64.63
C ALA A 879 20.10 -25.14 64.32
N ARG A 880 18.85 -25.03 64.80
CA ARG A 880 17.77 -25.99 64.53
C ARG A 880 17.09 -25.67 63.21
N THR A 881 17.05 -26.67 62.32
CA THR A 881 16.35 -26.72 61.04
C THR A 881 14.92 -27.24 61.23
N PHE A 882 13.96 -26.71 60.47
CA PHE A 882 12.72 -27.40 60.12
C PHE A 882 12.82 -27.82 58.65
N SER A 883 12.56 -29.09 58.36
CA SER A 883 12.71 -29.73 57.05
C SER A 883 11.35 -30.22 56.53
N VAL A 884 11.09 -30.10 55.24
CA VAL A 884 10.25 -31.04 54.47
C VAL A 884 10.83 -31.16 53.05
N LEU A 885 11.38 -32.36 52.78
CA LEU A 885 11.43 -33.18 51.55
C LEU A 885 11.34 -32.50 50.16
N GLY A 886 12.11 -32.85 49.13
CA GLY A 886 13.00 -33.99 48.88
C GLY A 886 12.98 -34.33 47.38
N GLY A 887 14.15 -34.61 46.77
CA GLY A 887 14.24 -35.16 45.40
C GLY A 887 15.46 -34.74 44.58
N LYS A 888 16.56 -35.49 44.68
CA LYS A 888 17.84 -35.31 43.95
C LYS A 888 17.77 -35.86 42.52
N ARG A 889 18.17 -35.07 41.51
CA ARG A 889 18.92 -35.47 40.29
C ARG A 889 19.40 -34.20 39.56
N GLY A 890 20.71 -34.06 39.29
CA GLY A 890 21.20 -33.07 38.30
C GLY A 890 22.34 -32.10 38.67
N SER A 891 23.30 -32.45 39.54
CA SER A 891 24.39 -31.51 39.94
C SER A 891 25.45 -31.17 38.87
N LYS A 892 25.33 -31.70 37.64
CA LYS A 892 26.16 -31.28 36.48
C LYS A 892 25.43 -30.36 35.49
N MET A 893 24.10 -30.31 35.52
CA MET A 893 23.30 -29.38 34.69
C MET A 893 23.33 -27.95 35.25
N ILE A 894 23.39 -27.81 36.58
CA ILE A 894 23.26 -26.53 37.29
C ILE A 894 24.38 -25.53 36.93
N ASN A 895 25.58 -25.99 36.56
CA ASN A 895 26.67 -25.08 36.16
C ASN A 895 26.52 -24.55 34.72
N ASP A 896 26.00 -25.39 33.81
CA ASP A 896 25.71 -24.98 32.43
C ASP A 896 24.47 -24.08 32.37
N ASP A 897 23.44 -24.36 33.20
CA ASP A 897 22.25 -23.54 33.32
C ASP A 897 22.57 -22.13 33.84
N VAL A 898 23.49 -22.01 34.81
CA VAL A 898 23.93 -20.70 35.35
C VAL A 898 24.77 -19.92 34.33
N MET A 899 25.65 -20.59 33.58
CA MET A 899 26.41 -19.95 32.49
C MET A 899 25.50 -19.52 31.34
N GLN A 900 24.50 -20.33 30.96
CA GLN A 900 23.47 -19.93 29.99
C GLN A 900 22.64 -18.74 30.48
N LEU A 901 22.33 -18.66 31.79
CA LEU A 901 21.59 -17.53 32.36
C LEU A 901 22.40 -16.23 32.27
N ILE A 902 23.70 -16.29 32.55
CA ILE A 902 24.62 -15.14 32.43
C ILE A 902 24.72 -14.68 30.97
N GLU A 903 24.87 -15.61 30.02
CA GLU A 903 24.95 -15.30 28.59
C GLU A 903 23.62 -14.75 28.03
N CYS A 904 22.48 -15.26 28.52
CA CYS A 904 21.16 -14.71 28.19
C CYS A 904 20.98 -13.28 28.72
N CYS A 905 21.41 -12.99 29.95
CA CYS A 905 21.39 -11.64 30.49
C CYS A 905 22.27 -10.68 29.68
N ARG A 906 23.43 -11.15 29.20
CA ARG A 906 24.34 -10.36 28.36
C ARG A 906 23.72 -10.02 26.99
N ARG A 907 23.19 -11.01 26.27
CA ARG A 907 22.46 -10.78 25.00
C ARG A 907 21.26 -9.87 25.16
N TYR A 908 20.48 -10.04 26.24
CA TYR A 908 19.34 -9.17 26.50
C TYR A 908 19.76 -7.71 26.72
N GLN A 909 20.91 -7.47 27.35
CA GLN A 909 21.45 -6.11 27.51
C GLN A 909 21.94 -5.53 26.19
N ASP A 910 22.67 -6.30 25.37
CA ASP A 910 23.19 -5.85 24.07
C ASP A 910 22.05 -5.54 23.07
N GLU A 911 21.02 -6.38 22.99
CA GLU A 911 19.84 -6.14 22.13
C GLU A 911 19.05 -4.90 22.56
N LYS A 912 18.94 -4.65 23.88
CA LYS A 912 18.26 -3.45 24.38
C LYS A 912 19.10 -2.20 24.14
N PHE A 913 20.41 -2.28 24.28
CA PHE A 913 21.34 -1.18 24.03
C PHE A 913 21.27 -0.76 22.55
N GLN A 914 21.37 -1.71 21.61
CA GLN A 914 21.23 -1.44 20.18
C GLN A 914 19.87 -0.83 19.81
N ARG A 915 18.77 -1.29 20.42
CA ARG A 915 17.44 -0.67 20.20
C ARG A 915 17.37 0.77 20.69
N ILE A 916 17.99 1.09 21.82
CA ILE A 916 18.02 2.45 22.37
C ILE A 916 18.87 3.35 21.46
N THR A 917 20.02 2.87 20.98
CA THR A 917 20.86 3.61 20.03
C THR A 917 20.15 3.86 18.70
N SER A 918 19.30 2.93 18.23
CA SER A 918 18.54 3.08 16.98
C SER A 918 17.30 4.00 17.06
N LEU A 919 16.92 4.43 18.26
CA LEU A 919 15.71 5.23 18.52
C LEU A 919 16.03 6.67 18.99
N LEU A 920 17.31 7.04 19.07
CA LEU A 920 17.72 8.41 19.34
C LEU A 920 17.62 9.21 18.02
N PRO A 921 16.76 10.24 17.95
CA PRO A 921 16.83 11.23 16.88
C PRO A 921 18.18 11.95 16.96
N GLU A 922 18.81 12.22 15.81
CA GLU A 922 19.84 13.24 15.70
C GLU A 922 19.23 14.60 16.09
N GLU A 923 19.25 14.94 17.38
CA GLU A 923 19.02 16.30 17.86
C GLU A 923 20.37 17.00 18.11
N PRO A 924 20.43 18.33 17.92
CA PRO A 924 21.68 19.05 17.76
C PRO A 924 22.48 19.12 19.08
N GLU A 925 23.80 19.10 18.91
CA GLU A 925 24.85 19.29 19.91
C GLU A 925 24.56 20.46 20.86
N ASP A 926 24.13 20.23 22.12
CA ASP A 926 24.16 21.30 23.14
C ASP A 926 24.11 20.86 24.64
N ASP A 927 24.06 19.57 25.00
CA ASP A 927 23.99 19.13 26.43
C ASP A 927 25.20 18.28 26.89
N GLU A 928 26.35 18.94 27.06
CA GLU A 928 27.63 18.36 27.54
C GLU A 928 27.50 17.64 28.90
N VAL A 929 26.57 18.09 29.76
CA VAL A 929 26.34 17.54 31.12
C VAL A 929 25.69 16.15 31.07
N SER A 930 24.81 15.89 30.09
CA SER A 930 24.12 14.61 29.95
C SER A 930 25.10 13.51 29.51
N ASN A 931 26.01 13.85 28.59
CA ASN A 931 27.07 12.95 28.12
C ASN A 931 28.06 12.58 29.24
N LEU A 932 28.47 13.56 30.08
CA LEU A 932 29.33 13.31 31.24
C LEU A 932 28.69 12.38 32.29
N LEU A 933 27.38 12.49 32.49
CA LEU A 933 26.62 11.62 33.40
C LEU A 933 26.54 10.19 32.89
N VAL A 934 26.27 10.01 31.58
CA VAL A 934 26.25 8.69 30.94
C VAL A 934 27.62 8.01 31.02
N GLU A 935 28.70 8.74 30.73
CA GLU A 935 30.07 8.20 30.78
C GLU A 935 30.49 7.80 32.21
N SER A 936 30.10 8.59 33.22
CA SER A 936 30.35 8.28 34.64
C SER A 936 29.59 7.04 35.13
N ILE A 937 28.35 6.85 34.66
CA ILE A 937 27.55 5.66 34.96
C ILE A 937 28.15 4.42 34.29
N GLU A 938 28.58 4.52 33.03
CA GLU A 938 29.23 3.44 32.29
C GLU A 938 30.52 2.97 32.98
N LYS A 939 31.35 3.92 33.42
CA LYS A 939 32.61 3.64 34.15
C LYS A 939 32.34 2.98 35.50
N SER A 940 31.31 3.43 36.21
CA SER A 940 30.88 2.84 37.49
C SER A 940 30.34 1.42 37.31
N MET A 941 29.51 1.17 36.29
CA MET A 941 28.99 -0.18 35.99
C MET A 941 30.10 -1.14 35.55
N ARG A 942 31.05 -0.71 34.72
CA ARG A 942 32.24 -1.52 34.37
C ARG A 942 33.09 -1.86 35.59
N THR A 943 33.23 -0.93 36.54
CA THR A 943 33.98 -1.16 37.78
C THR A 943 33.28 -2.17 38.69
N VAL A 944 31.94 -2.10 38.79
CA VAL A 944 31.15 -3.08 39.56
C VAL A 944 31.23 -4.47 38.90
N LEU A 945 31.09 -4.54 37.58
CA LEU A 945 31.18 -5.82 36.83
C LEU A 945 32.58 -6.45 36.92
N SER A 946 33.64 -5.67 36.85
CA SER A 946 35.02 -6.17 37.01
C SER A 946 35.34 -6.61 38.44
N THR A 947 34.67 -6.03 39.44
CA THR A 947 34.82 -6.41 40.85
C THR A 947 34.07 -7.71 41.17
N VAL A 948 32.93 -7.97 40.52
CA VAL A 948 32.14 -9.20 40.68
C VAL A 948 32.76 -10.39 39.90
N ALA A 949 33.56 -10.14 38.86
CA ALA A 949 34.12 -11.15 37.98
C ALA A 949 35.49 -11.74 38.38
N ARG A 950 36.01 -11.50 39.60
CA ARG A 950 37.35 -12.00 40.00
C ARG A 950 37.41 -13.53 40.19
N ARG A 951 37.68 -14.27 39.10
CA ARG A 951 38.61 -15.41 39.11
C ARG A 951 40.03 -14.90 38.78
N PRO A 952 41.09 -15.45 39.39
CA PRO A 952 42.45 -14.92 39.26
C PRO A 952 43.01 -15.20 37.85
N LEU A 953 43.42 -14.14 37.15
CA LEU A 953 44.24 -14.21 35.95
C LEU A 953 45.70 -14.50 36.36
N CYS A 954 46.19 -15.71 36.10
CA CYS A 954 47.62 -15.98 35.98
C CYS A 954 48.06 -15.62 34.56
N GLY A 955 49.02 -14.72 34.46
CA GLY A 955 49.44 -14.10 33.20
C GLY A 955 50.40 -14.93 32.36
N ASN A 956 50.58 -14.47 31.12
CA ASN A 956 51.87 -14.31 30.47
C ASN A 956 51.78 -13.20 29.40
N PRO A 957 52.86 -12.45 29.13
CA PRO A 957 52.86 -11.13 28.46
C PRO A 957 53.02 -11.22 26.92
N PRO A 958 52.97 -10.10 26.17
CA PRO A 958 52.40 -10.01 24.83
C PRO A 958 53.41 -10.24 23.70
N ILE A 959 52.92 -10.67 22.54
CA ILE A 959 53.63 -10.56 21.26
C ILE A 959 52.68 -9.91 20.25
N GLN A 960 53.19 -8.85 19.64
CA GLN A 960 52.64 -8.05 18.56
C GLN A 960 52.43 -8.90 17.31
N GLU A 961 51.36 -8.64 16.57
CA GLU A 961 51.47 -8.53 15.11
C GLU A 961 50.31 -7.70 14.55
N GLU A 962 50.71 -6.71 13.77
CA GLU A 962 49.91 -5.77 12.99
C GLU A 962 49.16 -6.50 11.87
N GLY A 963 48.07 -5.88 11.36
CA GLY A 963 47.67 -6.14 9.98
C GLY A 963 46.19 -6.07 9.66
N LEU A 964 45.77 -4.85 9.32
CA LEU A 964 45.02 -4.49 8.11
C LEU A 964 43.47 -4.50 8.11
N GLU A 965 42.95 -3.29 7.95
CA GLU A 965 41.63 -2.88 7.46
C GLU A 965 41.34 -3.37 6.02
N GLN A 966 40.06 -3.66 5.74
CA GLN A 966 39.20 -3.05 4.69
C GLN A 966 38.10 -4.02 4.20
N VAL A 967 36.85 -3.80 4.66
CA VAL A 967 35.59 -3.59 3.90
C VAL A 967 34.64 -2.80 4.79
#